data_AF-A0A350QX34-F1
#
_entry.id   AF-A0A350QX34-F1
#
_cell.length_a   1.000
_cell.length_b   1.000
_cell.length_c   1.000
_cell.angle_alpha   90.00
_cell.angle_beta   90.00
_cell.angle_gamma   90.00
#
_symmetry.space_group_name_H-M   'P 1'
#
loop_
_entity.id
_entity.type
_entity.pdbx_description
1 polymer ?
#
loop_
_entity_poly.entity_id
_entity_poly.type
_entity_poly.pdbx_seq_one_letter_code
_entity_poly.pdbx_strand_id
1 'polypeptide(L)'
;MSTDPVKRPFYTVIPLLFSQTVGAFNDNAMKAILPVMAAYQFGKASMDEVNQQVSIVLILPFVIFAPLAGWVSDRFSKKKVVSMTLLAQLLGLGLLSYGLVRKDLLLSLIGFFLLSTQSAFLSPAKKGILKEMIGSGRLAMAVGWMEMLAMVGILGGIWAGGRCFDALVEENGGWKAALILALATMALAFISWLAFLPTPSTEAPKAQPFKARVLWSHFGDLRDLLRDRTLRGPALGDAWFWSLGGFFYLVLVKLAGEVVVGKVGIGEIYGDWFLLLGLGIMAGSIFVAYLNRGRIELGLTAIGGLIMPASLILLYFSDPGGGFFTIGCLALGFSGALFFVPLNGFLQDQAEEDRRGRVLAAANLLTQLSGILFILFHAFFSSYMGLSAKQELLVILVPSLLVGFFTLRALLEDFFRAWFHIFLRIFYRIRAIGMENLPAKEGALIVSNHISYADPVFIGAACPRKVRYLAFEGLSRSAALRFVFRLTETLTVSSEKSLDSLRRSSVRLKEGMALCMFAEGGISRLGPTLPFMRGPGLLARKAKVPLFPLHLDGVWGSVFSGERGKFFWKRPLRFPYPVTVRMGEPMDPTEGNAEDLRRRVLELGRLSFSERMPHAAAARSRVLSLARKAGRSPLIEWADGSTLTRREFWNCVEGRGGKVPPEIAFWVEHARVVLEGDERIAERAYASFTRAKETNLWYQEGFAVGEGRGPWEDSWFPWIPLLGQRVAFFGGKKILVVKPGSSCRDPFTVDGLASELNGLVSMNLPPLGGDSNLFASSTADDVEKGSKRGSLGRLLCGFSYHHSPADGFSIKGIRDEPELIRETGGVDEEGFLLPT
;
A
#
# COMPACT_ATOMS: atom_id res chain seq x y z
N MET A 1 -22.30 -15.10 30.77
CA MET A 1 -21.31 -14.73 29.73
C MET A 1 -20.36 -15.90 29.53
N SER A 2 -20.00 -16.24 28.30
CA SER A 2 -19.09 -17.38 28.03
C SER A 2 -17.73 -17.21 28.74
N THR A 3 -17.23 -18.29 29.33
CA THR A 3 -15.88 -18.37 29.92
C THR A 3 -14.79 -18.40 28.85
N ASP A 4 -15.14 -18.71 27.59
CA ASP A 4 -14.23 -18.73 26.45
C ASP A 4 -14.02 -17.32 25.88
N PRO A 5 -12.81 -16.74 25.97
CA PRO A 5 -12.52 -15.40 25.46
C PRO A 5 -12.70 -15.26 23.95
N VAL A 6 -12.66 -16.36 23.19
CA VAL A 6 -12.91 -16.36 21.74
C VAL A 6 -14.40 -16.12 21.44
N LYS A 7 -15.31 -16.52 22.33
CA LYS A 7 -16.77 -16.41 22.17
C LYS A 7 -17.33 -15.10 22.75
N ARG A 8 -16.52 -14.27 23.39
CA ARG A 8 -17.00 -13.01 23.97
C ARG A 8 -17.28 -11.97 22.88
N PRO A 9 -18.38 -11.21 22.99
CA PRO A 9 -18.69 -10.15 22.03
C PRO A 9 -17.75 -8.95 22.22
N PHE A 10 -17.48 -8.21 21.14
CA PHE A 10 -16.52 -7.10 21.14
C PHE A 10 -16.91 -5.98 22.12
N TYR A 11 -18.21 -5.77 22.38
CA TYR A 11 -18.67 -4.76 23.34
C TYR A 11 -18.11 -4.97 24.76
N THR A 12 -17.63 -6.17 25.08
CA THR A 12 -17.01 -6.48 26.39
C THR A 12 -15.81 -5.57 26.68
N VAL A 13 -15.09 -5.09 25.66
CA VAL A 13 -13.92 -4.20 25.85
C VAL A 13 -14.28 -2.73 25.97
N ILE A 14 -15.52 -2.32 25.68
CA ILE A 14 -15.95 -0.91 25.69
C ILE A 14 -15.68 -0.23 27.03
N PRO A 15 -15.98 -0.83 28.20
CA PRO A 15 -15.65 -0.21 29.49
C PRO A 15 -14.17 0.14 29.63
N LEU A 16 -13.27 -0.76 29.23
CA LEU A 16 -11.83 -0.51 29.26
C LEU A 16 -11.43 0.62 28.29
N LEU A 17 -11.97 0.59 27.08
CA LEU A 17 -11.71 1.62 26.07
C LEU A 17 -12.19 3.00 26.52
N PHE A 18 -13.35 3.07 27.18
CA PHE A 18 -13.87 4.29 27.78
C PHE A 18 -12.95 4.76 28.92
N SER A 19 -12.64 3.89 29.89
CA SER A 19 -11.86 4.27 31.06
C SER A 19 -10.45 4.75 30.71
N GLN A 20 -9.78 4.12 29.75
CA GLN A 20 -8.46 4.57 29.32
C GLN A 20 -8.49 5.89 28.52
N THR A 21 -9.60 6.17 27.82
CA THR A 21 -9.80 7.45 27.12
C THR A 21 -9.99 8.58 28.12
N VAL A 22 -10.82 8.36 29.15
CA VAL A 22 -11.01 9.31 30.25
C VAL A 22 -9.72 9.51 31.04
N GLY A 23 -8.95 8.43 31.29
CA GLY A 23 -7.62 8.53 31.91
C GLY A 23 -6.68 9.43 31.12
N ALA A 24 -6.52 9.16 29.83
CA ALA A 24 -5.70 9.98 28.94
C ALA A 24 -6.19 11.44 28.86
N PHE A 25 -7.51 11.66 28.81
CA PHE A 25 -8.12 12.99 28.84
C PHE A 25 -7.78 13.75 30.12
N ASN A 26 -7.98 13.14 31.29
CA ASN A 26 -7.77 13.79 32.57
C ASN A 26 -6.30 14.20 32.78
N ASP A 27 -5.36 13.31 32.48
CA ASP A 27 -3.93 13.58 32.60
C ASP A 27 -3.54 14.78 31.74
N ASN A 28 -4.03 14.83 30.51
CA ASN A 28 -3.70 15.87 29.55
C ASN A 28 -4.47 17.18 29.77
N ALA A 29 -5.68 17.14 30.33
CA ALA A 29 -6.41 18.32 30.76
C ALA A 29 -5.71 18.99 31.95
N MET A 30 -5.30 18.22 32.97
CA MET A 30 -4.54 18.78 34.09
C MET A 30 -3.17 19.28 33.64
N LYS A 31 -2.51 18.56 32.72
CA LYS A 31 -1.27 19.01 32.08
C LYS A 31 -1.42 20.37 31.40
N ALA A 32 -2.55 20.57 30.74
CA ALA A 32 -2.89 21.80 30.04
C ALA A 32 -3.22 22.98 30.97
N ILE A 33 -3.89 22.70 32.09
CA ILE A 33 -4.43 23.74 32.99
C ILE A 33 -3.35 24.34 33.90
N LEU A 34 -2.48 23.50 34.49
CA LEU A 34 -1.54 23.95 35.52
C LEU A 34 -0.56 25.05 35.04
N PRO A 35 0.04 24.98 33.83
CA PRO A 35 0.94 26.03 33.36
C PRO A 35 0.22 27.37 33.11
N VAL A 36 -0.97 27.33 32.50
CA VAL A 36 -1.76 28.55 32.24
C VAL A 36 -2.26 29.17 33.54
N MET A 37 -2.64 28.34 34.51
CA MET A 37 -2.99 28.80 35.84
C MET A 37 -1.82 29.49 36.54
N ALA A 38 -0.61 28.92 36.44
CA ALA A 38 0.60 29.56 36.94
C ALA A 38 0.88 30.90 36.23
N ALA A 39 0.72 30.94 34.90
CA ALA A 39 0.86 32.18 34.12
C ALA A 39 -0.09 33.28 34.61
N TYR A 40 -1.34 32.93 34.89
CA TYR A 40 -2.34 33.88 35.39
C TYR A 40 -2.01 34.37 36.81
N GLN A 41 -1.60 33.45 37.69
CA GLN A 41 -1.47 33.68 39.13
C GLN A 41 -0.12 34.28 39.54
N PHE A 42 0.98 33.79 38.97
CA PHE A 42 2.34 34.18 39.31
C PHE A 42 3.03 34.96 38.19
N GLY A 43 2.35 35.13 37.04
CA GLY A 43 2.87 35.82 35.87
C GLY A 43 3.46 34.85 34.83
N LYS A 44 3.50 35.30 33.59
CA LYS A 44 3.90 34.47 32.43
C LYS A 44 5.30 33.88 32.54
N ALA A 45 6.21 34.52 33.26
CA ALA A 45 7.56 34.00 33.49
C ALA A 45 7.55 32.63 34.22
N SER A 46 6.57 32.38 35.08
CA SER A 46 6.42 31.10 35.80
C SER A 46 5.82 29.99 34.93
N MET A 47 5.19 30.35 33.81
CA MET A 47 4.44 29.40 32.96
C MET A 47 5.35 28.30 32.42
N ASP A 48 6.52 28.68 31.89
CA ASP A 48 7.46 27.76 31.28
C ASP A 48 8.03 26.78 32.29
N GLU A 49 8.40 27.28 33.48
CA GLU A 49 8.92 26.45 34.57
C GLU A 49 7.87 25.41 35.00
N VAL A 50 6.62 25.85 35.23
CA VAL A 50 5.53 24.94 35.60
C VAL A 50 5.22 23.96 34.47
N ASN A 51 5.25 24.40 33.21
CA ASN A 51 5.05 23.52 32.06
C ASN A 51 6.10 22.41 31.97
N GLN A 52 7.37 22.75 32.24
CA GLN A 52 8.47 21.80 32.29
C GLN A 52 8.33 20.83 33.48
N GLN A 53 8.02 21.35 34.67
CA GLN A 53 7.80 20.55 35.88
C GLN A 53 6.67 19.54 35.68
N VAL A 54 5.50 19.99 35.21
CA VAL A 54 4.35 19.14 34.91
C VAL A 54 4.72 18.09 33.87
N SER A 55 5.44 18.45 32.81
CA SER A 55 5.86 17.51 31.76
C SER A 55 6.85 16.45 32.27
N ILE A 56 7.81 16.81 33.14
CA ILE A 56 8.72 15.85 33.78
C ILE A 56 7.95 14.94 34.73
N VAL A 57 7.09 15.51 35.57
CA VAL A 57 6.27 14.76 36.54
C VAL A 57 5.35 13.76 35.86
N LEU A 58 4.90 14.04 34.63
CA LEU A 58 4.11 13.11 33.83
C LEU A 58 4.92 11.88 33.37
N ILE A 59 6.17 12.10 32.94
CA ILE A 59 7.02 11.05 32.33
C ILE A 59 7.78 10.25 33.38
N LEU A 60 8.26 10.90 34.44
CA LEU A 60 9.17 10.32 35.43
C LEU A 60 8.63 9.01 36.06
N PRO A 61 7.34 8.89 36.44
CA PRO A 61 6.82 7.64 36.98
C PRO A 61 6.88 6.46 36.01
N PHE A 62 6.78 6.70 34.70
CA PHE A 62 6.93 5.63 33.69
C PHE A 62 8.37 5.13 33.60
N VAL A 63 9.37 5.94 33.96
CA VAL A 63 10.77 5.49 34.02
C VAL A 63 11.02 4.72 35.31
N ILE A 64 10.60 5.27 36.45
CA ILE A 64 10.90 4.72 37.78
C ILE A 64 10.09 3.44 38.06
N PHE A 65 8.79 3.46 37.77
CA PHE A 65 7.87 2.42 38.21
C PHE A 65 7.48 1.43 37.11
N ALA A 66 7.89 1.59 35.85
CA ALA A 66 7.51 0.65 34.78
C ALA A 66 7.83 -0.83 35.09
N PRO A 67 9.02 -1.19 35.64
CA PRO A 67 9.30 -2.59 35.97
C PRO A 67 8.39 -3.13 37.08
N LEU A 68 8.11 -2.29 38.08
CA LEU A 68 7.22 -2.64 39.18
C LEU A 68 5.76 -2.78 38.69
N ALA A 69 5.31 -1.87 37.84
CA ALA A 69 4.00 -1.89 37.20
C ALA A 69 3.81 -3.16 36.35
N GLY A 70 4.82 -3.55 35.56
CA GLY A 70 4.83 -4.80 34.82
C GLY A 70 4.70 -6.01 35.74
N TRP A 71 5.51 -6.08 36.79
CA TRP A 71 5.44 -7.16 37.77
C TRP A 71 4.09 -7.23 38.50
N VAL A 72 3.52 -6.09 38.94
CA VAL A 72 2.18 -6.04 39.57
C VAL A 72 1.12 -6.53 38.60
N SER A 73 1.19 -6.11 37.34
CA SER A 73 0.31 -6.57 36.28
C SER A 73 0.38 -8.08 36.13
N ASP A 74 1.57 -8.69 36.19
CA ASP A 74 1.73 -10.13 36.00
C ASP A 74 1.43 -10.95 37.25
N ARG A 75 1.52 -10.36 38.45
CA ARG A 75 1.26 -11.03 39.72
C ARG A 75 -0.21 -11.10 40.10
N PHE A 76 -0.98 -10.05 39.78
CA PHE A 76 -2.38 -9.92 40.19
C PHE A 76 -3.32 -10.00 39.00
N SER A 77 -4.59 -10.32 39.27
CA SER A 77 -5.67 -10.25 38.28
C SER A 77 -5.67 -8.90 37.55
N LYS A 78 -5.56 -8.90 36.22
CA LYS A 78 -5.53 -7.67 35.41
C LYS A 78 -6.73 -6.76 35.65
N LYS A 79 -7.95 -7.31 35.81
CA LYS A 79 -9.16 -6.55 36.22
C LYS A 79 -8.93 -5.81 37.54
N LYS A 80 -8.39 -6.50 38.56
CA LYS A 80 -8.14 -5.90 39.88
C LYS A 80 -7.10 -4.79 39.78
N VAL A 81 -6.02 -5.00 39.05
CA VAL A 81 -4.99 -3.97 38.83
C VAL A 81 -5.59 -2.74 38.14
N VAL A 82 -6.31 -2.92 37.03
CA VAL A 82 -6.96 -1.80 36.32
C VAL A 82 -7.95 -1.07 37.24
N SER A 83 -8.84 -1.78 37.93
CA SER A 83 -9.83 -1.15 38.81
C SER A 83 -9.17 -0.37 39.97
N MET A 84 -8.14 -0.93 40.61
CA MET A 84 -7.40 -0.24 41.68
C MET A 84 -6.64 0.97 41.16
N THR A 85 -6.07 0.90 39.95
CA THR A 85 -5.45 2.08 39.33
C THR A 85 -6.50 3.15 39.01
N LEU A 86 -7.67 2.81 38.46
CA LEU A 86 -8.74 3.81 38.24
C LEU A 86 -9.20 4.46 39.54
N LEU A 87 -9.27 3.71 40.64
CA LEU A 87 -9.56 4.27 41.96
C LEU A 87 -8.43 5.17 42.47
N ALA A 88 -7.16 4.76 42.30
CA ALA A 88 -5.99 5.57 42.67
C ALA A 88 -5.93 6.90 41.89
N GLN A 89 -6.55 6.98 40.71
CA GLN A 89 -6.66 8.22 39.94
C GLN A 89 -7.39 9.31 40.74
N LEU A 90 -8.41 8.93 41.52
CA LEU A 90 -9.14 9.84 42.39
C LEU A 90 -8.29 10.36 43.55
N LEU A 91 -7.33 9.56 44.05
CA LEU A 91 -6.40 10.01 45.08
C LEU A 91 -5.46 11.09 44.54
N GLY A 92 -4.92 10.90 43.33
CA GLY A 92 -4.07 11.90 42.67
C GLY A 92 -4.82 13.20 42.39
N LEU A 93 -6.01 13.11 41.78
CA LEU A 93 -6.85 14.29 41.51
C LEU A 93 -7.37 14.95 42.79
N GLY A 94 -7.66 14.18 43.83
CA GLY A 94 -8.09 14.68 45.13
C GLY A 94 -6.98 15.47 45.83
N LEU A 95 -5.74 14.94 45.86
CA LEU A 95 -4.60 15.66 46.43
C LEU A 95 -4.26 16.91 45.61
N LEU A 96 -4.35 16.82 44.28
CA LEU A 96 -4.18 17.97 43.39
C LEU A 96 -5.21 19.06 43.71
N SER A 97 -6.49 18.68 43.79
CA SER A 97 -7.59 19.59 44.12
C SER A 97 -7.41 20.22 45.51
N TYR A 98 -6.94 19.45 46.48
CA TYR A 98 -6.62 19.96 47.82
C TYR A 98 -5.49 20.99 47.78
N GLY A 99 -4.43 20.75 46.99
CA GLY A 99 -3.39 21.74 46.71
C GLY A 99 -3.95 23.05 46.14
N LEU A 100 -4.86 22.97 45.18
CA LEU A 100 -5.53 24.14 44.60
C LEU A 100 -6.38 24.92 45.63
N VAL A 101 -7.08 24.22 46.53
CA VAL A 101 -7.83 24.85 47.65
C VAL A 101 -6.88 25.58 48.59
N ARG A 102 -5.72 24.97 48.89
CA ARG A 102 -4.68 25.56 49.74
C ARG A 102 -3.85 26.64 49.05
N LYS A 103 -4.04 26.84 47.74
CA LYS A 103 -3.20 27.70 46.88
C LYS A 103 -1.72 27.31 46.94
N ASP A 104 -1.47 26.00 47.04
CA ASP A 104 -0.14 25.40 47.09
C ASP A 104 0.12 24.65 45.78
N LEU A 105 0.97 25.23 44.94
CA LEU A 105 1.33 24.66 43.65
C LEU A 105 2.13 23.36 43.82
N LEU A 106 3.04 23.29 44.79
CA LEU A 106 3.86 22.10 45.01
C LEU A 106 2.98 20.92 45.40
N LEU A 107 2.03 21.14 46.32
CA LEU A 107 1.06 20.11 46.69
C LEU A 107 0.21 19.66 45.51
N SER A 108 -0.15 20.59 44.62
CA SER A 108 -0.86 20.28 43.37
C SER A 108 -0.02 19.41 42.42
N LEU A 109 1.28 19.71 42.30
CA LEU A 109 2.24 18.94 41.50
C LEU A 109 2.51 17.55 42.09
N ILE A 110 2.52 17.41 43.43
CA ILE A 110 2.59 16.09 44.10
C ILE A 110 1.33 15.27 43.77
N GLY A 111 0.14 15.89 43.81
CA GLY A 111 -1.08 15.24 43.34
C GLY A 111 -1.00 14.80 41.88
N PHE A 112 -0.44 15.64 41.01
CA PHE A 112 -0.20 15.32 39.60
C PHE A 112 0.83 14.20 39.40
N PHE A 113 1.85 14.10 40.26
CA PHE A 113 2.80 12.99 40.28
C PHE A 113 2.12 11.67 40.66
N LEU A 114 1.23 11.67 41.64
CA LEU A 114 0.44 10.49 42.02
C LEU A 114 -0.50 10.06 40.89
N LEU A 115 -1.14 11.03 40.22
CA LEU A 115 -1.94 10.79 39.02
C LEU A 115 -1.11 10.10 37.92
N SER A 116 0.07 10.63 37.63
CA SER A 116 0.98 10.10 36.61
C SER A 116 1.55 8.71 36.99
N THR A 117 1.80 8.48 38.28
CA THR A 117 2.19 7.17 38.82
C THR A 117 1.11 6.15 38.60
N GLN A 118 -0.15 6.51 38.85
CA GLN A 118 -1.28 5.63 38.57
C GLN A 118 -1.34 5.24 37.08
N SER A 119 -1.17 6.19 36.16
CA SER A 119 -1.14 5.93 34.72
C SER A 119 -0.01 4.98 34.30
N ALA A 120 1.16 5.07 34.95
CA ALA A 120 2.27 4.13 34.73
C ALA A 120 1.89 2.67 35.10
N PHE A 121 1.11 2.47 36.17
CA PHE A 121 0.60 1.14 36.55
C PHE A 121 -0.55 0.65 35.67
N LEU A 122 -1.40 1.57 35.19
CA LEU A 122 -2.51 1.24 34.30
C LEU A 122 -2.02 0.73 32.93
N SER A 123 -0.91 1.27 32.40
CA SER A 123 -0.41 1.01 31.04
C SER A 123 -0.14 -0.48 30.72
N PRO A 124 0.66 -1.25 31.49
CA PRO A 124 0.86 -2.67 31.22
C PRO A 124 -0.41 -3.50 31.48
N ALA A 125 -1.22 -3.11 32.47
CA ALA A 125 -2.46 -3.81 32.83
C ALA A 125 -3.53 -3.72 31.74
N LYS A 126 -3.72 -2.55 31.12
CA LYS A 126 -4.71 -2.37 30.03
C LYS A 126 -4.36 -3.16 28.76
N LYS A 127 -3.07 -3.30 28.44
CA LYS A 127 -2.63 -4.11 27.28
C LYS A 127 -2.80 -5.61 27.56
N GLY A 128 -2.50 -6.05 28.77
CA GLY A 128 -2.68 -7.45 29.20
C GLY A 128 -4.14 -7.89 29.24
N ILE A 129 -5.01 -7.12 29.92
CA ILE A 129 -6.44 -7.46 30.08
C ILE A 129 -7.15 -7.59 28.72
N LEU A 130 -6.75 -6.78 27.73
CA LEU A 130 -7.36 -6.79 26.40
C LEU A 130 -7.21 -8.15 25.72
N LYS A 131 -6.02 -8.75 25.77
CA LYS A 131 -5.77 -10.09 25.21
C LYS A 131 -6.66 -11.15 25.87
N GLU A 132 -6.83 -11.08 27.18
CA GLU A 132 -7.65 -12.01 27.96
C GLU A 132 -9.16 -11.85 27.72
N MET A 133 -9.62 -10.68 27.26
CA MET A 133 -11.04 -10.40 27.05
C MET A 133 -11.57 -10.87 25.68
N ILE A 134 -10.75 -10.82 24.62
CA ILE A 134 -11.21 -11.02 23.23
C ILE A 134 -10.40 -12.06 22.44
N GLY A 135 -9.31 -12.58 23.03
CA GLY A 135 -8.41 -13.55 22.40
C GLY A 135 -7.45 -12.94 21.36
N SER A 136 -6.44 -13.71 20.96
CA SER A 136 -5.37 -13.27 20.05
C SER A 136 -5.89 -12.87 18.66
N GLY A 137 -6.92 -13.54 18.14
CA GLY A 137 -7.43 -13.31 16.77
C GLY A 137 -8.04 -11.93 16.53
N ARG A 138 -8.56 -11.27 17.58
CA ARG A 138 -9.13 -9.90 17.49
C ARG A 138 -8.27 -8.85 18.19
N LEU A 139 -7.11 -9.24 18.73
CA LEU A 139 -6.25 -8.39 19.53
C LEU A 139 -5.76 -7.17 18.75
N ALA A 140 -5.30 -7.37 17.51
CA ALA A 140 -4.80 -6.28 16.66
C ALA A 140 -5.85 -5.18 16.44
N MET A 141 -7.10 -5.57 16.15
CA MET A 141 -8.21 -4.64 15.98
C MET A 141 -8.50 -3.85 17.25
N ALA A 142 -8.52 -4.52 18.41
CA ALA A 142 -8.83 -3.86 19.67
C ALA A 142 -7.69 -2.95 20.16
N VAL A 143 -6.43 -3.34 19.94
CA VAL A 143 -5.28 -2.46 20.15
C VAL A 143 -5.40 -1.23 19.26
N GLY A 144 -5.77 -1.39 17.98
CA GLY A 144 -6.02 -0.27 17.08
C GLY A 144 -7.06 0.73 17.61
N TRP A 145 -8.21 0.25 18.07
CA TRP A 145 -9.23 1.09 18.72
C TRP A 145 -8.71 1.76 20.01
N MET A 146 -7.97 1.02 20.83
CA MET A 146 -7.39 1.53 22.07
C MET A 146 -6.43 2.69 21.80
N GLU A 147 -5.50 2.56 20.87
CA GLU A 147 -4.53 3.60 20.54
C GLU A 147 -5.22 4.83 19.90
N MET A 148 -6.21 4.61 19.03
CA MET A 148 -6.97 5.71 18.43
C MET A 148 -7.74 6.52 19.49
N LEU A 149 -8.46 5.84 20.39
CA LEU A 149 -9.22 6.51 21.44
C LEU A 149 -8.31 7.17 22.49
N ALA A 150 -7.13 6.61 22.77
CA ALA A 150 -6.14 7.25 23.62
C ALA A 150 -5.68 8.59 23.00
N MET A 151 -5.44 8.63 21.69
CA MET A 151 -5.12 9.87 20.98
C MET A 151 -6.24 10.91 21.08
N VAL A 152 -7.51 10.47 20.90
CA VAL A 152 -8.68 11.35 21.11
C VAL A 152 -8.72 11.91 22.54
N GLY A 153 -8.44 11.08 23.54
CA GLY A 153 -8.33 11.52 24.94
C GLY A 153 -7.25 12.57 25.15
N ILE A 154 -6.03 12.33 24.64
CA ILE A 154 -4.89 13.27 24.76
C ILE A 154 -5.23 14.62 24.13
N LEU A 155 -5.67 14.62 22.86
CA LEU A 155 -5.98 15.83 22.11
C LEU A 155 -7.17 16.58 22.70
N GLY A 156 -8.24 15.85 23.02
CA GLY A 156 -9.44 16.40 23.64
C GLY A 156 -9.16 16.98 25.02
N GLY A 157 -8.30 16.33 25.81
CA GLY A 157 -7.92 16.79 27.15
C GLY A 157 -7.17 18.12 27.11
N ILE A 158 -6.16 18.25 26.24
CA ILE A 158 -5.42 19.51 26.07
C ILE A 158 -6.35 20.62 25.57
N TRP A 159 -7.12 20.36 24.51
CA TRP A 159 -8.01 21.35 23.91
C TRP A 159 -9.10 21.82 24.87
N ALA A 160 -9.85 20.88 25.48
CA ALA A 160 -10.91 21.21 26.41
C ALA A 160 -10.37 21.83 27.71
N GLY A 161 -9.24 21.32 28.22
CA GLY A 161 -8.61 21.85 29.43
C GLY A 161 -8.20 23.30 29.28
N GLY A 162 -7.50 23.65 28.21
CA GLY A 162 -7.08 25.03 27.92
C GLY A 162 -8.26 25.97 27.69
N ARG A 163 -9.20 25.58 26.81
CA ARG A 163 -10.37 26.41 26.46
C ARG A 163 -11.29 26.65 27.64
N CYS A 164 -11.61 25.62 28.42
CA CYS A 164 -12.47 25.76 29.59
C CYS A 164 -11.80 26.54 30.71
N PHE A 165 -10.47 26.49 30.83
CA PHE A 165 -9.76 27.31 31.80
C PHE A 165 -9.90 28.79 31.48
N ASP A 166 -9.63 29.20 30.23
CA ASP A 166 -9.76 30.59 29.82
C ASP A 166 -11.21 31.10 29.95
N ALA A 167 -12.20 30.24 29.65
CA ALA A 167 -13.61 30.59 29.82
C ALA A 167 -14.02 30.83 31.29
N LEU A 168 -13.30 30.27 32.27
CA LEU A 168 -13.64 30.37 33.70
C LEU A 168 -12.75 31.35 34.46
N VAL A 169 -11.54 31.63 33.96
CA VAL A 169 -10.49 32.29 34.74
C VAL A 169 -10.77 33.77 35.02
N GLU A 170 -11.47 34.48 34.13
CA GLU A 170 -11.81 35.90 34.33
C GLU A 170 -12.72 36.11 35.55
N GLU A 171 -13.76 35.29 35.69
CA GLU A 171 -14.74 35.41 36.76
C GLU A 171 -14.28 34.77 38.08
N ASN A 172 -13.45 33.72 38.01
CA ASN A 172 -13.13 32.89 39.18
C ASN A 172 -11.68 33.05 39.67
N GLY A 173 -10.79 33.60 38.86
CA GLY A 173 -9.35 33.61 39.11
C GLY A 173 -8.69 32.24 38.91
N GLY A 174 -7.36 32.24 38.79
CA GLY A 174 -6.56 31.05 38.40
C GLY A 174 -6.80 29.80 39.27
N TRP A 175 -6.68 29.94 40.59
CA TRP A 175 -6.84 28.80 41.51
C TRP A 175 -8.23 28.17 41.46
N LYS A 176 -9.29 29.00 41.49
CA LYS A 176 -10.67 28.51 41.54
C LYS A 176 -11.11 27.96 40.18
N ALA A 177 -10.70 28.58 39.07
CA ALA A 177 -10.93 28.04 37.73
C ALA A 177 -10.27 26.65 37.56
N ALA A 178 -9.00 26.52 37.94
CA ALA A 178 -8.31 25.23 37.93
C ALA A 178 -8.98 24.20 38.85
N LEU A 179 -9.46 24.62 40.04
CA LEU A 179 -10.15 23.73 40.97
C LEU A 179 -11.46 23.20 40.38
N ILE A 180 -12.28 24.05 39.74
CA ILE A 180 -13.53 23.63 39.10
C ILE A 180 -13.25 22.54 38.06
N LEU A 181 -12.21 22.71 37.25
CA LEU A 181 -11.83 21.73 36.23
C LEU A 181 -11.21 20.46 36.82
N ALA A 182 -10.43 20.58 37.91
CA ALA A 182 -9.90 19.43 38.65
C ALA A 182 -11.03 18.60 39.27
N LEU A 183 -12.07 19.24 39.81
CA LEU A 183 -13.26 18.55 40.33
C LEU A 183 -14.08 17.91 39.20
N ALA A 184 -14.20 18.56 38.04
CA ALA A 184 -14.88 18.00 36.88
C ALA A 184 -14.16 16.74 36.34
N THR A 185 -12.83 16.79 36.21
CA THR A 185 -12.02 15.62 35.81
C THR A 185 -12.05 14.51 36.87
N MET A 186 -12.11 14.86 38.16
CA MET A 186 -12.31 13.88 39.24
C MET A 186 -13.68 13.20 39.16
N ALA A 187 -14.75 13.94 38.85
CA ALA A 187 -16.07 13.36 38.62
C ALA A 187 -16.05 12.42 37.39
N LEU A 188 -15.39 12.80 36.30
CA LEU A 188 -15.21 11.93 35.14
C LEU A 188 -14.41 10.65 35.48
N ALA A 189 -13.35 10.76 36.29
CA ALA A 189 -12.59 9.60 36.77
C ALA A 189 -13.46 8.66 37.61
N PHE A 190 -14.35 9.21 38.45
CA PHE A 190 -15.28 8.41 39.25
C PHE A 190 -16.29 7.68 38.37
N ILE A 191 -16.87 8.36 37.39
CA ILE A 191 -17.76 7.76 36.38
C ILE A 191 -17.03 6.66 35.59
N SER A 192 -15.78 6.91 35.19
CA SER A 192 -14.92 5.94 34.51
C SER A 192 -14.68 4.68 35.34
N TRP A 193 -14.42 4.83 36.64
CA TRP A 193 -14.25 3.69 37.55
C TRP A 193 -15.56 2.89 37.70
N LEU A 194 -16.70 3.56 37.89
CA LEU A 194 -18.02 2.92 37.96
C LEU A 194 -18.34 2.15 36.67
N ALA A 195 -18.10 2.77 35.51
CA ALA A 195 -18.30 2.17 34.20
C ALA A 195 -17.43 0.92 34.00
N PHE A 196 -16.27 0.82 34.66
CA PHE A 196 -15.36 -0.32 34.58
C PHE A 196 -15.77 -1.52 35.45
N LEU A 197 -16.55 -1.32 36.52
CA LEU A 197 -16.94 -2.40 37.46
C LEU A 197 -17.59 -3.63 36.80
N PRO A 198 -18.48 -3.49 35.78
CA PRO A 198 -19.11 -4.61 35.09
C PRO A 198 -18.14 -5.46 34.25
N THR A 199 -16.89 -5.03 34.05
CA THR A 199 -15.90 -5.77 33.24
C THR A 199 -15.70 -7.19 33.82
N PRO A 200 -15.69 -8.25 32.99
CA PRO A 200 -15.51 -9.62 33.48
C PRO A 200 -14.19 -9.83 34.24
N SER A 201 -14.22 -10.68 35.27
CA SER A 201 -13.03 -11.04 36.03
C SER A 201 -12.00 -11.77 35.18
N THR A 202 -10.72 -11.47 35.43
CA THR A 202 -9.57 -12.14 34.83
C THR A 202 -8.83 -12.97 35.86
N GLU A 203 -8.26 -14.09 35.44
CA GLU A 203 -7.44 -14.94 36.30
C GLU A 203 -6.12 -14.24 36.67
N ALA A 204 -5.57 -14.59 37.83
CA ALA A 204 -4.26 -14.11 38.23
C ALA A 204 -3.19 -14.98 37.56
N PRO A 205 -2.26 -14.40 36.76
CA PRO A 205 -1.17 -15.18 36.20
C PRO A 205 -0.28 -15.74 37.32
N LYS A 206 0.21 -16.97 37.17
CA LYS A 206 1.16 -17.57 38.13
C LYS A 206 2.57 -16.97 37.95
N ALA A 207 2.75 -15.70 38.27
CA ALA A 207 4.04 -15.03 38.19
C ALA A 207 4.96 -15.36 39.37
N GLN A 208 6.26 -15.36 39.11
CA GLN A 208 7.32 -15.57 40.09
C GLN A 208 7.33 -14.47 41.18
N PRO A 209 7.81 -14.78 42.39
CA PRO A 209 7.98 -13.78 43.45
C PRO A 209 8.89 -12.63 43.00
N PHE A 210 8.64 -11.44 43.56
CA PHE A 210 9.42 -10.23 43.24
C PHE A 210 10.91 -10.45 43.52
N LYS A 211 11.75 -10.01 42.58
CA LYS A 211 13.21 -9.99 42.74
C LYS A 211 13.70 -8.57 42.45
N ALA A 212 14.54 -8.02 43.32
CA ALA A 212 15.08 -6.66 43.17
C ALA A 212 15.76 -6.41 41.81
N ARG A 213 16.32 -7.46 41.18
CA ARG A 213 16.90 -7.40 39.83
C ARG A 213 15.92 -6.90 38.75
N VAL A 214 14.61 -7.11 38.92
CA VAL A 214 13.58 -6.63 37.98
C VAL A 214 13.60 -5.10 37.84
N LEU A 215 13.96 -4.38 38.91
CA LEU A 215 14.07 -2.92 38.88
C LEU A 215 15.18 -2.42 37.96
N TRP A 216 16.16 -3.25 37.59
CA TRP A 216 17.30 -2.85 36.75
C TRP A 216 17.38 -3.60 35.42
N SER A 217 16.59 -4.66 35.22
CA SER A 217 16.68 -5.51 34.03
C SER A 217 16.36 -4.77 32.73
N HIS A 218 15.42 -3.81 32.78
CA HIS A 218 14.97 -3.02 31.64
C HIS A 218 16.07 -2.14 31.02
N PHE A 219 17.10 -1.73 31.79
CA PHE A 219 18.29 -1.06 31.25
C PHE A 219 19.20 -2.01 30.46
N GLY A 220 19.25 -3.28 30.86
CA GLY A 220 19.92 -4.34 30.09
C GLY A 220 19.21 -4.56 28.75
N ASP A 221 17.89 -4.70 28.78
CA ASP A 221 17.07 -4.84 27.57
C ASP A 221 17.22 -3.62 26.62
N LEU A 222 17.33 -2.40 27.16
CA LEU A 222 17.62 -1.20 26.37
C LEU A 222 18.99 -1.25 25.70
N ARG A 223 20.03 -1.69 26.41
CA ARG A 223 21.37 -1.86 25.85
C ARG A 223 21.36 -2.89 24.71
N ASP A 224 20.64 -3.98 24.89
CA ASP A 224 20.53 -5.04 23.87
C ASP A 224 19.75 -4.54 22.64
N LEU A 225 18.67 -3.78 22.84
CA LEU A 225 17.93 -3.12 21.77
C LEU A 225 18.81 -2.18 20.94
N LEU A 226 19.62 -1.35 21.59
CA LEU A 226 20.51 -0.40 20.89
C LEU A 226 21.67 -1.09 20.13
N ARG A 227 22.02 -2.33 20.52
CA ARG A 227 23.01 -3.17 19.83
C ARG A 227 22.43 -3.92 18.63
N ASP A 228 21.14 -4.17 18.62
CA ASP A 228 20.44 -4.82 17.51
C ASP A 228 20.41 -3.89 16.28
N ARG A 229 21.14 -4.25 15.23
CA ARG A 229 21.27 -3.41 14.03
C ARG A 229 19.95 -3.22 13.27
N THR A 230 19.01 -4.15 13.42
CA THR A 230 17.71 -4.11 12.74
C THR A 230 16.72 -3.25 13.53
N LEU A 231 16.72 -3.38 14.86
CA LEU A 231 15.71 -2.76 15.72
C LEU A 231 16.09 -1.37 16.26
N ARG A 232 17.39 -1.05 16.37
CA ARG A 232 17.85 0.23 16.94
C ARG A 232 17.35 1.46 16.18
N GLY A 233 17.32 1.39 14.84
CA GLY A 233 16.90 2.52 13.99
C GLY A 233 15.42 2.87 14.21
N PRO A 234 14.50 1.90 14.05
CA PRO A 234 13.09 2.08 14.38
C PRO A 234 12.84 2.54 15.82
N ALA A 235 13.56 1.99 16.81
CA ALA A 235 13.42 2.41 18.21
C ALA A 235 13.88 3.87 18.45
N LEU A 236 14.98 4.29 17.84
CA LEU A 236 15.44 5.69 17.89
C LEU A 236 14.46 6.63 17.19
N GLY A 237 13.84 6.19 16.09
CA GLY A 237 12.80 6.96 15.40
C GLY A 237 11.53 7.10 16.23
N ASP A 238 11.09 6.06 16.93
CA ASP A 238 9.99 6.14 17.89
C ASP A 238 10.28 7.19 18.98
N ALA A 239 11.45 7.09 19.61
CA ALA A 239 11.88 8.02 20.64
C ALA A 239 11.97 9.46 20.12
N TRP A 240 12.51 9.68 18.90
CA TRP A 240 12.56 10.98 18.25
C TRP A 240 11.17 11.59 18.06
N PHE A 241 10.21 10.84 17.50
CA PHE A 241 8.87 11.33 17.23
C PHE A 241 8.16 11.81 18.51
N TRP A 242 8.14 10.99 19.55
CA TRP A 242 7.48 11.33 20.81
C TRP A 242 8.20 12.45 21.56
N SER A 243 9.54 12.48 21.54
CA SER A 243 10.31 13.56 22.16
C SER A 243 10.13 14.89 21.45
N LEU A 244 10.11 14.89 20.11
CA LEU A 244 9.82 16.07 19.31
C LEU A 244 8.39 16.57 19.56
N GLY A 245 7.40 15.68 19.63
CA GLY A 245 6.03 16.05 19.96
C GLY A 245 5.89 16.66 21.37
N GLY A 246 6.59 16.09 22.35
CA GLY A 246 6.66 16.62 23.71
C GLY A 246 7.37 17.98 23.79
N PHE A 247 8.47 18.16 23.06
CA PHE A 247 9.16 19.45 22.95
C PHE A 247 8.28 20.50 22.27
N PHE A 248 7.63 20.14 21.16
CA PHE A 248 6.75 21.05 20.45
C PHE A 248 5.54 21.46 21.29
N TYR A 249 5.00 20.55 22.12
CA TYR A 249 4.00 20.91 23.13
C TYR A 249 4.51 22.03 24.06
N LEU A 250 5.73 21.91 24.59
CA LEU A 250 6.31 22.96 25.44
C LEU A 250 6.45 24.29 24.71
N VAL A 251 6.97 24.25 23.48
CA VAL A 251 7.14 25.42 22.61
C VAL A 251 5.80 26.09 22.28
N LEU A 252 4.72 25.32 22.04
CA LEU A 252 3.40 25.88 21.73
C LEU A 252 2.79 26.60 22.94
N VAL A 253 2.93 26.05 24.15
CA VAL A 253 2.47 26.73 25.37
C VAL A 253 3.22 28.06 25.54
N LYS A 254 4.56 28.03 25.37
CA LYS A 254 5.39 29.23 25.42
C LYS A 254 5.00 30.26 24.36
N LEU A 255 4.86 29.83 23.10
CA LEU A 255 4.45 30.67 21.99
C LEU A 255 3.10 31.34 22.24
N ALA A 256 2.14 30.63 22.84
CA ALA A 256 0.85 31.22 23.19
C ALA A 256 1.00 32.32 24.26
N GLY A 257 1.89 32.13 25.25
CA GLY A 257 2.22 33.17 26.22
C GLY A 257 2.88 34.42 25.62
N GLU A 258 3.73 34.23 24.59
CA GLU A 258 4.39 35.29 23.82
C GLU A 258 3.41 36.09 22.95
N VAL A 259 2.43 35.42 22.32
CA VAL A 259 1.49 36.03 21.36
C VAL A 259 0.30 36.70 22.05
N VAL A 260 -0.23 36.10 23.11
CA VAL A 260 -1.37 36.67 23.84
C VAL A 260 -0.89 37.87 24.64
N VAL A 261 -1.45 39.07 24.44
CA VAL A 261 -1.02 40.26 25.21
C VAL A 261 -1.48 40.19 26.68
N GLY A 262 -2.69 39.69 26.92
CA GLY A 262 -3.31 39.59 28.24
C GLY A 262 -2.92 38.35 29.06
N LYS A 263 -3.69 38.11 30.13
CA LYS A 263 -3.59 36.90 30.98
C LYS A 263 -4.53 35.77 30.58
N VAL A 264 -5.45 36.03 29.64
CA VAL A 264 -6.56 35.16 29.24
C VAL A 264 -6.44 34.88 27.75
N GLY A 265 -6.75 33.66 27.33
CA GLY A 265 -6.70 33.22 25.93
C GLY A 265 -5.44 32.42 25.58
N ILE A 266 -4.51 32.23 26.53
CA ILE A 266 -3.31 31.40 26.33
C ILE A 266 -3.74 29.94 26.13
N GLY A 267 -4.62 29.44 27.00
CA GLY A 267 -5.14 28.07 27.00
C GLY A 267 -5.87 27.70 25.72
N GLU A 268 -6.75 28.59 25.25
CA GLU A 268 -7.51 28.44 24.02
C GLU A 268 -6.59 28.29 22.80
N ILE A 269 -5.66 29.23 22.61
CA ILE A 269 -4.83 29.28 21.40
C ILE A 269 -3.88 28.07 21.29
N TYR A 270 -3.14 27.72 22.34
CA TYR A 270 -2.25 26.54 22.21
C TYR A 270 -3.04 25.24 22.15
N GLY A 271 -4.22 25.18 22.79
CA GLY A 271 -5.15 24.05 22.70
C GLY A 271 -5.58 23.83 21.25
N ASP A 272 -5.94 24.89 20.54
CA ASP A 272 -6.31 24.86 19.11
C ASP A 272 -5.11 24.44 18.24
N TRP A 273 -3.91 24.99 18.47
CA TRP A 273 -2.71 24.59 17.73
C TRP A 273 -2.35 23.10 17.94
N PHE A 274 -2.50 22.59 19.16
CA PHE A 274 -2.24 21.18 19.46
C PHE A 274 -3.31 20.27 18.84
N LEU A 275 -4.57 20.71 18.79
CA LEU A 275 -5.64 20.00 18.08
C LEU A 275 -5.32 19.90 16.57
N LEU A 276 -4.86 21.00 15.94
CA LEU A 276 -4.44 21.00 14.54
C LEU A 276 -3.30 20.00 14.29
N LEU A 277 -2.29 19.95 15.16
CA LEU A 277 -1.23 18.94 15.10
C LEU A 277 -1.81 17.52 15.15
N GLY A 278 -2.74 17.27 16.07
CA GLY A 278 -3.43 15.99 16.22
C GLY A 278 -4.24 15.57 14.99
N LEU A 279 -4.96 16.51 14.37
CA LEU A 279 -5.68 16.27 13.10
C LEU A 279 -4.71 15.90 11.98
N GLY A 280 -3.55 16.55 11.92
CA GLY A 280 -2.46 16.19 11.02
C GLY A 280 -2.00 14.74 11.21
N ILE A 281 -1.73 14.34 12.46
CA ILE A 281 -1.32 12.96 12.81
C ILE A 281 -2.39 11.95 12.38
N MET A 282 -3.68 12.25 12.62
CA MET A 282 -4.78 11.38 12.22
C MET A 282 -4.87 11.21 10.70
N ALA A 283 -4.81 12.30 9.95
CA ALA A 283 -4.81 12.27 8.48
C ALA A 283 -3.60 11.49 7.93
N GLY A 284 -2.41 11.72 8.49
CA GLY A 284 -1.19 11.02 8.09
C GLY A 284 -1.22 9.53 8.41
N SER A 285 -1.81 9.14 9.55
CA SER A 285 -1.96 7.73 9.94
C SER A 285 -2.91 6.98 9.01
N ILE A 286 -4.03 7.61 8.62
CA ILE A 286 -4.97 7.04 7.62
C ILE A 286 -4.27 6.90 6.27
N PHE A 287 -3.50 7.91 5.86
CA PHE A 287 -2.74 7.87 4.61
C PHE A 287 -1.71 6.73 4.58
N VAL A 288 -0.93 6.57 5.65
CA VAL A 288 0.02 5.45 5.81
C VAL A 288 -0.71 4.11 5.80
N ALA A 289 -1.82 3.97 6.54
CA ALA A 289 -2.60 2.73 6.57
C ALA A 289 -3.18 2.36 5.19
N TYR A 290 -3.58 3.36 4.40
CA TYR A 290 -4.05 3.15 3.03
C TYR A 290 -2.92 2.62 2.12
N LEU A 291 -1.71 3.16 2.24
CA LEU A 291 -0.56 2.76 1.43
C LEU A 291 0.05 1.42 1.87
N ASN A 292 0.05 1.11 3.17
CA ASN A 292 0.62 -0.12 3.74
C ASN A 292 -0.26 -1.38 3.57
N ARG A 293 -1.32 -1.36 2.74
CA ARG A 293 -2.14 -2.56 2.51
C ARG A 293 -1.29 -3.65 1.87
N GLY A 294 -0.98 -4.70 2.63
CA GLY A 294 -0.23 -5.88 2.20
C GLY A 294 1.24 -5.92 2.66
N ARG A 295 1.86 -4.78 3.01
CA ARG A 295 3.23 -4.71 3.55
C ARG A 295 3.54 -3.34 4.19
N ILE A 296 4.54 -3.29 5.06
CA ILE A 296 4.99 -2.05 5.70
C ILE A 296 5.92 -1.26 4.77
N GLU A 297 5.48 -0.11 4.26
CA GLU A 297 6.28 0.76 3.40
C GLU A 297 7.15 1.73 4.21
N LEU A 298 8.34 1.29 4.58
CA LEU A 298 9.32 2.11 5.30
C LEU A 298 9.72 3.41 4.58
N GLY A 299 9.54 3.49 3.25
CA GLY A 299 9.87 4.69 2.49
C GLY A 299 9.06 5.93 2.88
N LEU A 300 7.86 5.73 3.43
CA LEU A 300 7.04 6.82 3.96
C LEU A 300 7.72 7.51 5.14
N THR A 301 8.54 6.78 5.91
CA THR A 301 9.32 7.35 7.00
C THR A 301 10.33 8.36 6.51
N ALA A 302 11.04 8.07 5.41
CA ALA A 302 11.97 9.02 4.82
C ALA A 302 11.26 10.27 4.29
N ILE A 303 10.06 10.12 3.70
CA ILE A 303 9.24 11.26 3.26
C ILE A 303 8.84 12.11 4.47
N GLY A 304 8.32 11.50 5.54
CA GLY A 304 7.98 12.19 6.79
C GLY A 304 9.17 12.94 7.40
N GLY A 305 10.34 12.29 7.43
CA GLY A 305 11.58 12.89 7.95
C GLY A 305 12.10 14.09 7.15
N LEU A 306 11.72 14.24 5.86
CA LEU A 306 12.04 15.41 5.04
C LEU A 306 10.99 16.52 5.13
N ILE A 307 9.71 16.15 5.22
CA ILE A 307 8.63 17.14 5.35
C ILE A 307 8.66 17.79 6.74
N MET A 308 9.00 17.04 7.79
CA MET A 308 9.05 17.52 9.17
C MET A 308 9.92 18.78 9.37
N PRO A 309 11.20 18.83 8.94
CA PRO A 309 11.99 20.06 9.00
C PRO A 309 11.44 21.18 8.10
N ALA A 310 10.83 20.87 6.95
CA ALA A 310 10.17 21.88 6.12
C ALA A 310 8.95 22.50 6.82
N SER A 311 8.18 21.70 7.58
CA SER A 311 7.09 22.21 8.42
C SER A 311 7.59 23.09 9.56
N LEU A 312 8.72 22.77 10.19
CA LEU A 312 9.35 23.62 11.20
C LEU A 312 9.80 24.97 10.62
N ILE A 313 10.40 24.97 9.42
CA ILE A 313 10.76 26.20 8.70
C ILE A 313 9.51 27.03 8.41
N LEU A 314 8.43 26.41 7.92
CA LEU A 314 7.17 27.11 7.68
C LEU A 314 6.62 27.75 8.96
N LEU A 315 6.60 27.02 10.08
CA LEU A 315 6.14 27.51 11.37
C LEU A 315 6.98 28.71 11.88
N TYR A 316 8.30 28.66 11.69
CA TYR A 316 9.20 29.75 12.08
C TYR A 316 8.87 31.07 11.37
N PHE A 317 8.71 31.02 10.04
CA PHE A 317 8.43 32.20 9.22
C PHE A 317 6.96 32.65 9.24
N SER A 318 6.05 31.79 9.69
CA SER A 318 4.62 32.11 9.72
C SER A 318 4.26 32.96 10.94
N ASP A 319 3.24 33.80 10.77
CA ASP A 319 2.58 34.45 11.90
C ASP A 319 1.69 33.43 12.65
N PRO A 320 1.80 33.29 13.99
CA PRO A 320 1.06 32.26 14.74
C PRO A 320 -0.47 32.31 14.61
N GLY A 321 -1.06 33.47 14.30
CA GLY A 321 -2.48 33.62 14.01
C GLY A 321 -2.86 33.40 12.53
N GLY A 322 -1.88 33.24 11.65
CA GLY A 322 -2.07 33.19 10.20
C GLY A 322 -2.33 31.78 9.65
N GLY A 323 -2.97 31.70 8.48
CA GLY A 323 -3.28 30.43 7.83
C GLY A 323 -2.07 29.55 7.50
N PHE A 324 -0.89 30.14 7.25
CA PHE A 324 0.34 29.38 7.03
C PHE A 324 0.82 28.65 8.29
N PHE A 325 0.60 29.20 9.48
CA PHE A 325 0.92 28.53 10.73
C PHE A 325 -0.01 27.32 10.95
N THR A 326 -1.31 27.49 10.66
CA THR A 326 -2.29 26.38 10.65
C THR A 326 -1.86 25.24 9.72
N ILE A 327 -1.45 25.58 8.49
CA ILE A 327 -0.91 24.59 7.53
C ILE A 327 0.37 23.95 8.09
N GLY A 328 1.25 24.73 8.72
CA GLY A 328 2.47 24.26 9.38
C GLY A 328 2.19 23.22 10.47
N CYS A 329 1.22 23.47 11.36
CA CYS A 329 0.81 22.53 12.41
C CYS A 329 0.25 21.23 11.82
N LEU A 330 -0.67 21.34 10.85
CA LEU A 330 -1.22 20.17 10.16
C LEU A 330 -0.14 19.36 9.43
N ALA A 331 0.78 20.04 8.73
CA ALA A 331 1.87 19.41 8.00
C ALA A 331 2.90 18.75 8.94
N LEU A 332 3.20 19.37 10.09
CA LEU A 332 4.08 18.78 11.10
C LEU A 332 3.45 17.51 11.69
N GLY A 333 2.16 17.53 12.02
CA GLY A 333 1.45 16.36 12.51
C GLY A 333 1.38 15.24 11.47
N PHE A 334 1.05 15.59 10.23
CA PHE A 334 0.98 14.66 9.10
C PHE A 334 2.35 14.00 8.85
N SER A 335 3.41 14.80 8.75
CA SER A 335 4.78 14.29 8.56
C SER A 335 5.27 13.45 9.73
N GLY A 336 4.88 13.79 10.96
CA GLY A 336 5.09 12.98 12.15
C GLY A 336 4.49 11.57 12.02
N ALA A 337 3.24 11.46 11.56
CA ALA A 337 2.61 10.15 11.32
C ALA A 337 3.28 9.36 10.18
N LEU A 338 3.65 10.03 9.08
CA LEU A 338 4.43 9.40 7.99
C LEU A 338 5.77 8.85 8.49
N PHE A 339 6.41 9.56 9.41
CA PHE A 339 7.66 9.15 10.03
C PHE A 339 7.46 7.94 10.97
N PHE A 340 6.61 8.08 11.98
CA PHE A 340 6.50 7.13 13.09
C PHE A 340 5.71 5.85 12.77
N VAL A 341 4.58 5.93 12.04
CA VAL A 341 3.68 4.78 11.88
C VAL A 341 4.36 3.58 11.19
N PRO A 342 5.09 3.76 10.06
CA PRO A 342 5.80 2.63 9.44
C PRO A 342 6.93 2.08 10.30
N LEU A 343 7.69 2.94 11.00
CA LEU A 343 8.78 2.51 11.89
C LEU A 343 8.27 1.68 13.06
N ASN A 344 7.20 2.14 13.73
CA ASN A 344 6.61 1.40 14.84
C ASN A 344 6.01 0.07 14.38
N GLY A 345 5.36 0.05 13.22
CA GLY A 345 4.89 -1.19 12.59
C GLY A 345 6.04 -2.16 12.34
N PHE A 346 7.15 -1.67 11.78
CA PHE A 346 8.32 -2.49 11.48
C PHE A 346 9.03 -2.99 12.75
N LEU A 347 9.19 -2.15 13.78
CA LEU A 347 9.75 -2.55 15.07
C LEU A 347 8.96 -3.72 15.68
N GLN A 348 7.63 -3.67 15.56
CA GLN A 348 6.73 -4.70 16.08
C GLN A 348 6.71 -5.99 15.25
N ASP A 349 6.83 -5.87 13.93
CA ASP A 349 6.85 -7.00 12.99
C ASP A 349 8.16 -7.80 13.06
N GLN A 350 9.29 -7.10 13.21
CA GLN A 350 10.62 -7.73 13.26
C GLN A 350 11.00 -8.26 14.65
N ALA A 351 10.26 -7.89 15.70
CA ALA A 351 10.49 -8.42 17.03
C ALA A 351 9.89 -9.83 17.16
N GLU A 352 10.74 -10.84 17.36
CA GLU A 352 10.33 -12.24 17.56
C GLU A 352 9.31 -12.36 18.71
N GLU A 353 8.36 -13.29 18.58
CA GLU A 353 7.19 -13.38 19.48
C GLU A 353 7.57 -13.51 20.97
N ASP A 354 8.69 -14.19 21.26
CA ASP A 354 9.19 -14.48 22.61
C ASP A 354 9.92 -13.29 23.28
N ARG A 355 10.48 -12.37 22.49
CA ARG A 355 11.18 -11.16 22.97
C ARG A 355 10.44 -9.86 22.68
N ARG A 356 9.34 -9.88 21.92
CA ARG A 356 8.56 -8.68 21.52
C ARG A 356 8.18 -7.80 22.70
N GLY A 357 7.70 -8.39 23.80
CA GLY A 357 7.37 -7.62 25.01
C GLY A 357 8.56 -6.86 25.61
N ARG A 358 9.74 -7.49 25.66
CA ARG A 358 10.98 -6.87 26.15
C ARG A 358 11.48 -5.77 25.21
N VAL A 359 11.46 -6.02 23.90
CA VAL A 359 11.82 -5.03 22.87
C VAL A 359 10.95 -3.77 22.98
N LEU A 360 9.62 -3.95 23.12
CA LEU A 360 8.70 -2.82 23.24
C LEU A 360 8.86 -2.07 24.56
N ALA A 361 9.12 -2.78 25.67
CA ALA A 361 9.41 -2.14 26.94
C ALA A 361 10.71 -1.33 26.90
N ALA A 362 11.76 -1.87 26.28
CA ALA A 362 13.04 -1.18 26.06
C ALA A 362 12.89 0.05 25.15
N ALA A 363 12.13 -0.07 24.07
CA ALA A 363 11.83 1.06 23.18
C ALA A 363 11.05 2.16 23.92
N ASN A 364 10.04 1.79 24.71
CA ASN A 364 9.31 2.74 25.54
C ASN A 364 10.21 3.44 26.57
N LEU A 365 11.14 2.71 27.22
CA LEU A 365 12.12 3.31 28.11
C LEU A 365 13.00 4.35 27.40
N LEU A 366 13.51 4.02 26.21
CA LEU A 366 14.28 4.94 25.38
C LEU A 366 13.48 6.22 25.08
N THR A 367 12.21 6.05 24.72
CA THR A 367 11.28 7.16 24.45
C THR A 367 11.10 8.05 25.67
N GLN A 368 10.90 7.49 26.86
CA GLN A 368 10.75 8.28 28.08
C GLN A 368 12.04 9.00 28.49
N LEU A 369 13.20 8.36 28.38
CA LEU A 369 14.50 8.99 28.66
C LEU A 369 14.80 10.14 27.68
N SER A 370 14.51 9.92 26.39
CA SER A 370 14.65 10.96 25.37
C SER A 370 13.67 12.12 25.61
N GLY A 371 12.43 11.84 26.04
CA GLY A 371 11.45 12.85 26.42
C GLY A 371 11.95 13.75 27.55
N ILE A 372 12.50 13.17 28.62
CA ILE A 372 13.12 13.94 29.72
C ILE A 372 14.26 14.81 29.19
N LEU A 373 15.15 14.27 28.34
CA LEU A 373 16.24 15.03 27.74
C LEU A 373 15.74 16.26 26.95
N PHE A 374 14.66 16.11 26.18
CA PHE A 374 14.09 17.20 25.40
C PHE A 374 13.41 18.25 26.28
N ILE A 375 12.77 17.85 27.38
CA ILE A 375 12.24 18.80 28.37
C ILE A 375 13.39 19.60 29.01
N LEU A 376 14.51 18.94 29.34
CA LEU A 376 15.70 19.61 29.86
C LEU A 376 16.34 20.55 28.82
N PHE A 377 16.35 20.18 27.54
CA PHE A 377 16.78 21.09 26.47
C PHE A 377 15.87 22.30 26.36
N HIS A 378 14.55 22.11 26.37
CA HIS A 378 13.60 23.23 26.41
C HIS A 378 13.85 24.13 27.64
N ALA A 379 14.04 23.54 28.82
CA ALA A 379 14.34 24.28 30.04
C ALA A 379 15.64 25.10 29.93
N PHE A 380 16.69 24.52 29.35
CA PHE A 380 17.94 25.20 29.10
C PHE A 380 17.78 26.37 28.12
N PHE A 381 17.10 26.16 26.98
CA PHE A 381 16.92 27.21 25.98
C PHE A 381 15.98 28.31 26.46
N SER A 382 14.87 27.95 27.11
CA SER A 382 13.89 28.91 27.61
C SER A 382 14.42 29.67 28.83
N SER A 383 14.79 28.97 29.89
CA SER A 383 15.03 29.59 31.21
C SER A 383 16.47 30.08 31.39
N TYR A 384 17.46 29.41 30.80
CA TYR A 384 18.86 29.81 30.93
C TYR A 384 19.32 30.74 29.80
N MET A 385 18.99 30.41 28.54
CA MET A 385 19.37 31.23 27.39
C MET A 385 18.35 32.33 27.03
N GLY A 386 17.12 32.27 27.57
CA GLY A 386 16.09 33.28 27.30
C GLY A 386 15.62 33.31 25.84
N LEU A 387 15.74 32.20 25.10
CA LEU A 387 15.33 32.14 23.70
C LEU A 387 13.82 32.33 23.56
N SER A 388 13.33 32.87 22.45
CA SER A 388 11.89 32.87 22.15
C SER A 388 11.43 31.50 21.64
N ALA A 389 10.12 31.24 21.65
CA ALA A 389 9.54 30.00 21.13
C ALA A 389 9.94 29.77 19.65
N LYS A 390 9.97 30.82 18.83
CA LYS A 390 10.45 30.73 17.43
C LYS A 390 11.94 30.38 17.34
N GLN A 391 12.78 30.92 18.21
CA GLN A 391 14.19 30.56 18.24
C GLN A 391 14.39 29.09 18.65
N GLU A 392 13.58 28.56 19.55
CA GLU A 392 13.59 27.13 19.90
C GLU A 392 13.18 26.23 18.72
N LEU A 393 12.22 26.66 17.89
CA LEU A 393 11.90 25.98 16.63
C LEU A 393 13.10 25.90 15.69
N LEU A 394 13.92 26.96 15.64
CA LEU A 394 15.15 26.98 14.83
C LEU A 394 16.22 26.04 15.39
N VAL A 395 16.34 25.95 16.72
CA VAL A 395 17.28 25.02 17.37
C VAL A 395 16.90 23.57 17.07
N ILE A 396 15.61 23.21 17.18
CA ILE A 396 15.16 21.83 16.92
C ILE A 396 15.11 21.48 15.42
N LEU A 397 15.11 22.47 14.53
CA LEU A 397 15.24 22.25 13.09
C LEU A 397 16.54 21.52 12.73
N VAL A 398 17.66 21.84 13.38
CA VAL A 398 18.97 21.22 13.09
C VAL A 398 18.97 19.69 13.32
N PRO A 399 18.62 19.17 14.51
CA PRO A 399 18.51 17.72 14.69
C PRO A 399 17.42 17.10 13.82
N SER A 400 16.33 17.81 13.52
CA SER A 400 15.30 17.34 12.58
C SER A 400 15.84 17.12 11.16
N LEU A 401 16.65 18.06 10.65
CA LEU A 401 17.34 17.92 9.36
C LEU A 401 18.34 16.75 9.36
N LEU A 402 19.08 16.56 10.45
CA LEU A 402 20.02 15.44 10.58
C LEU A 402 19.28 14.09 10.58
N VAL A 403 18.22 13.95 11.37
CA VAL A 403 17.37 12.74 11.40
C VAL A 403 16.76 12.49 10.03
N GLY A 404 16.24 13.53 9.36
CA GLY A 404 15.72 13.44 7.99
C GLY A 404 16.78 12.95 6.99
N PHE A 405 17.98 13.51 7.03
CA PHE A 405 19.09 13.13 6.16
C PHE A 405 19.55 11.67 6.39
N PHE A 406 19.77 11.27 7.64
CA PHE A 406 20.19 9.90 7.96
C PHE A 406 19.11 8.88 7.61
N THR A 407 17.84 9.22 7.84
CA THR A 407 16.69 8.38 7.47
C THR A 407 16.60 8.21 5.96
N LEU A 408 16.69 9.30 5.19
CA LEU A 408 16.70 9.24 3.72
C LEU A 408 17.86 8.39 3.21
N ARG A 409 19.06 8.57 3.76
CA ARG A 409 20.24 7.80 3.34
C ARG A 409 20.08 6.31 3.65
N ALA A 410 19.54 5.96 4.82
CA ALA A 410 19.33 4.57 5.23
C ALA A 410 18.20 3.88 4.43
N LEU A 411 17.18 4.64 4.04
CA LEU A 411 15.96 4.13 3.39
C LEU A 411 15.83 4.62 1.94
N LEU A 412 16.93 4.87 1.24
CA LEU A 412 16.89 5.49 -0.09
C LEU A 412 16.12 4.64 -1.11
N GLU A 413 16.33 3.32 -1.13
CA GLU A 413 15.57 2.38 -1.97
C GLU A 413 14.08 2.46 -1.63
N ASP A 414 13.76 2.35 -0.35
CA ASP A 414 12.40 2.37 0.16
C ASP A 414 11.71 3.72 -0.14
N PHE A 415 12.42 4.85 -0.07
CA PHE A 415 11.94 6.20 -0.40
C PHE A 415 11.44 6.29 -1.85
N PHE A 416 12.27 5.89 -2.82
CA PHE A 416 11.85 5.89 -4.22
C PHE A 416 10.72 4.89 -4.45
N ARG A 417 10.78 3.71 -3.82
CA ARG A 417 9.71 2.72 -3.90
C ARG A 417 8.38 3.29 -3.39
N ALA A 418 8.36 4.03 -2.28
CA ALA A 418 7.16 4.65 -1.75
C ALA A 418 6.55 5.65 -2.74
N TRP A 419 7.37 6.50 -3.38
CA TRP A 419 6.90 7.40 -4.44
C TRP A 419 6.32 6.65 -5.64
N PHE A 420 6.99 5.59 -6.09
CA PHE A 420 6.45 4.74 -7.16
C PHE A 420 5.15 4.07 -6.72
N HIS A 421 5.03 3.61 -5.48
CA HIS A 421 3.80 2.98 -4.99
C HIS A 421 2.63 3.98 -4.90
N ILE A 422 2.89 5.21 -4.45
CA ILE A 422 1.92 6.31 -4.46
C ILE A 422 1.47 6.58 -5.91
N PHE A 423 2.44 6.75 -6.83
CA PHE A 423 2.16 6.94 -8.24
C PHE A 423 1.31 5.80 -8.81
N LEU A 424 1.72 4.55 -8.59
CA LEU A 424 0.98 3.38 -9.08
C LEU A 424 -0.44 3.33 -8.55
N ARG A 425 -0.70 3.67 -7.29
CA ARG A 425 -2.08 3.67 -6.75
C ARG A 425 -2.98 4.74 -7.34
N ILE A 426 -2.40 5.88 -7.76
CA ILE A 426 -3.16 6.95 -8.42
C ILE A 426 -3.47 6.58 -9.86
N PHE A 427 -2.49 6.06 -10.60
CA PHE A 427 -2.60 5.83 -12.05
C PHE A 427 -3.03 4.41 -12.44
N TYR A 428 -2.87 3.43 -11.54
CA TYR A 428 -3.12 2.01 -11.80
C TYR A 428 -3.97 1.36 -10.69
N ARG A 429 -4.74 0.35 -11.09
CA ARG A 429 -5.46 -0.54 -10.18
C ARG A 429 -4.79 -1.91 -10.23
N ILE A 430 -3.80 -2.10 -9.35
CA ILE A 430 -3.05 -3.35 -9.26
C ILE A 430 -3.85 -4.36 -8.43
N ARG A 431 -4.11 -5.53 -9.01
CA ARG A 431 -4.68 -6.70 -8.32
C ARG A 431 -3.59 -7.76 -8.16
N ALA A 432 -3.22 -8.05 -6.92
CA ALA A 432 -2.25 -9.10 -6.58
C ALA A 432 -3.00 -10.37 -6.16
N ILE A 433 -2.65 -11.52 -6.76
CA ILE A 433 -3.30 -12.82 -6.52
C ILE A 433 -2.22 -13.90 -6.35
N GLY A 434 -2.33 -14.76 -5.34
CA GLY A 434 -1.39 -15.87 -5.11
C GLY A 434 -0.04 -15.45 -4.53
N MET A 435 0.07 -14.23 -4.00
CA MET A 435 1.32 -13.70 -3.44
C MET A 435 1.74 -14.41 -2.14
N GLU A 436 0.79 -15.04 -1.46
CA GLU A 436 0.95 -15.90 -0.29
C GLU A 436 1.81 -17.14 -0.57
N ASN A 437 1.94 -17.54 -1.84
CA ASN A 437 2.81 -18.65 -2.23
C ASN A 437 4.29 -18.31 -2.09
N LEU A 438 4.66 -17.02 -2.11
CA LEU A 438 6.05 -16.60 -2.03
C LEU A 438 6.57 -16.71 -0.58
N PRO A 439 7.64 -17.48 -0.32
CA PRO A 439 8.17 -17.64 1.03
C PRO A 439 8.73 -16.33 1.59
N ALA A 440 8.46 -16.08 2.86
CA ALA A 440 8.85 -14.83 3.54
C ALA A 440 10.37 -14.63 3.67
N LYS A 441 11.14 -15.72 3.81
CA LYS A 441 12.60 -15.66 4.07
C LYS A 441 13.45 -16.52 3.12
N GLU A 442 12.91 -17.59 2.58
CA GLU A 442 13.66 -18.53 1.72
C GLU A 442 13.92 -17.99 0.32
N GLY A 443 14.86 -18.62 -0.39
CA GLY A 443 15.22 -18.27 -1.76
C GLY A 443 14.11 -18.64 -2.72
N ALA A 444 13.76 -17.72 -3.63
CA ALA A 444 12.67 -17.92 -4.58
C ALA A 444 13.05 -17.40 -5.96
N LEU A 445 12.92 -18.24 -7.00
CA LEU A 445 13.11 -17.82 -8.38
C LEU A 445 11.76 -17.59 -9.05
N ILE A 446 11.35 -16.31 -9.14
CA ILE A 446 10.12 -15.89 -9.80
C ILE A 446 10.37 -15.80 -11.29
N VAL A 447 9.49 -16.38 -12.11
CA VAL A 447 9.60 -16.32 -13.56
C VAL A 447 8.33 -15.77 -14.17
N SER A 448 8.47 -14.68 -14.93
CA SER A 448 7.36 -13.91 -15.48
C SER A 448 7.46 -13.73 -16.98
N ASN A 449 6.31 -13.47 -17.61
CA ASN A 449 6.23 -12.81 -18.91
C ASN A 449 6.75 -11.36 -18.83
N HIS A 450 7.15 -10.79 -19.97
CA HIS A 450 7.75 -9.46 -20.04
C HIS A 450 7.07 -8.59 -21.11
N ILE A 451 6.18 -7.69 -20.67
CA ILE A 451 5.32 -6.88 -21.54
C ILE A 451 5.71 -5.39 -21.51
N SER A 452 6.30 -4.90 -20.41
CA SER A 452 6.60 -3.47 -20.24
C SER A 452 7.87 -3.18 -19.45
N TYR A 453 8.39 -1.97 -19.61
CA TYR A 453 9.48 -1.45 -18.76
C TYR A 453 9.07 -1.30 -17.29
N ALA A 454 7.77 -1.22 -17.00
CA ALA A 454 7.24 -1.08 -15.65
C ALA A 454 6.96 -2.43 -14.96
N ASP A 455 7.22 -3.56 -15.63
CA ASP A 455 6.98 -4.90 -15.07
C ASP A 455 7.67 -5.12 -13.70
N PRO A 456 8.96 -4.76 -13.50
CA PRO A 456 9.60 -4.86 -12.19
C PRO A 456 8.91 -4.02 -11.11
N VAL A 457 8.29 -2.91 -11.49
CA VAL A 457 7.61 -2.00 -10.57
C VAL A 457 6.24 -2.59 -10.18
N PHE A 458 5.50 -3.18 -11.12
CA PHE A 458 4.23 -3.88 -10.83
C PHE A 458 4.44 -5.12 -9.95
N ILE A 459 5.40 -5.97 -10.30
CA ILE A 459 5.75 -7.17 -9.50
C ILE A 459 6.23 -6.74 -8.11
N GLY A 460 7.13 -5.76 -8.07
CA GLY A 460 7.65 -5.22 -6.82
C GLY A 460 6.58 -4.56 -5.95
N ALA A 461 5.49 -4.04 -6.51
CA ALA A 461 4.36 -3.49 -5.74
C ALA A 461 3.38 -4.57 -5.25
N ALA A 462 3.27 -5.70 -5.96
CA ALA A 462 2.38 -6.81 -5.60
C ALA A 462 3.01 -7.75 -4.56
N CYS A 463 4.33 -7.97 -4.61
CA CYS A 463 5.01 -8.95 -3.76
C CYS A 463 5.13 -8.49 -2.29
N PRO A 464 4.98 -9.42 -1.32
CA PRO A 464 4.99 -9.11 0.12
C PRO A 464 6.41 -8.81 0.66
N ARG A 465 7.46 -9.16 -0.09
CA ARG A 465 8.86 -8.89 0.24
C ARG A 465 9.61 -8.30 -0.96
N LYS A 466 10.80 -7.75 -0.72
CA LYS A 466 11.65 -7.18 -1.77
C LYS A 466 12.02 -8.25 -2.81
N VAL A 467 11.78 -7.94 -4.08
CA VAL A 467 12.16 -8.76 -5.25
C VAL A 467 13.32 -8.09 -5.95
N ARG A 468 14.35 -8.87 -6.28
CA ARG A 468 15.50 -8.46 -7.08
C ARG A 468 15.31 -8.92 -8.51
N TYR A 469 15.93 -8.25 -9.47
CA TYR A 469 15.73 -8.55 -10.89
C TYR A 469 17.05 -8.92 -11.55
N LEU A 470 16.96 -9.73 -12.60
CA LEU A 470 18.07 -9.99 -13.51
C LEU A 470 17.89 -9.15 -14.78
N ALA A 471 18.80 -8.22 -15.04
CA ALA A 471 18.75 -7.30 -16.16
C ALA A 471 19.94 -7.47 -17.12
N PHE A 472 19.77 -7.07 -18.38
CA PHE A 472 20.85 -7.05 -19.36
C PHE A 472 21.89 -5.97 -19.01
N GLU A 473 23.17 -6.34 -18.99
CA GLU A 473 24.28 -5.46 -18.59
C GLU A 473 24.41 -4.23 -19.49
N GLY A 474 24.06 -4.31 -20.78
CA GLY A 474 24.10 -3.17 -21.70
C GLY A 474 23.20 -1.99 -21.28
N LEU A 475 22.14 -2.24 -20.52
CA LEU A 475 21.28 -1.19 -19.96
C LEU A 475 22.01 -0.31 -18.94
N SER A 476 23.09 -0.83 -18.33
CA SER A 476 23.95 -0.08 -17.42
C SER A 476 24.80 0.99 -18.14
N ARG A 477 24.67 1.19 -19.46
CA ARG A 477 25.31 2.34 -20.15
C ARG A 477 24.62 3.67 -19.82
N SER A 478 23.34 3.66 -19.48
CA SER A 478 22.63 4.86 -19.02
C SER A 478 22.93 5.15 -17.55
N ALA A 479 23.27 6.41 -17.22
CA ALA A 479 23.51 6.83 -15.84
C ALA A 479 22.27 6.63 -14.94
N ALA A 480 21.07 6.85 -15.49
CA ALA A 480 19.81 6.65 -14.77
C ALA A 480 19.58 5.18 -14.45
N LEU A 481 19.77 4.27 -15.43
CA LEU A 481 19.60 2.83 -15.20
C LEU A 481 20.68 2.25 -14.29
N ARG A 482 21.93 2.74 -14.35
CA ARG A 482 22.96 2.41 -13.34
C ARG A 482 22.55 2.81 -11.94
N PHE A 483 21.97 3.99 -11.78
CA PHE A 483 21.48 4.44 -10.49
C PHE A 483 20.37 3.52 -9.97
N VAL A 484 19.37 3.20 -10.82
CA VAL A 484 18.29 2.27 -10.47
C VAL A 484 18.85 0.90 -10.10
N PHE A 485 19.74 0.31 -10.90
CA PHE A 485 20.30 -1.02 -10.61
C PHE A 485 21.11 -1.08 -9.31
N ARG A 486 21.86 -0.02 -8.98
CA ARG A 486 22.54 0.09 -7.69
C ARG A 486 21.55 0.22 -6.54
N LEU A 487 20.49 1.00 -6.73
CA LEU A 487 19.46 1.24 -5.72
C LEU A 487 18.65 -0.03 -5.41
N THR A 488 18.27 -0.78 -6.44
CA THR A 488 17.44 -2.00 -6.32
C THR A 488 18.25 -3.28 -6.23
N GLU A 489 19.59 -3.18 -6.15
CA GLU A 489 20.54 -4.30 -6.16
C GLU A 489 20.25 -5.32 -7.30
N THR A 490 19.91 -4.79 -8.48
CA THR A 490 19.61 -5.60 -9.66
C THR A 490 20.87 -6.33 -10.13
N LEU A 491 20.76 -7.64 -10.36
CA LEU A 491 21.82 -8.46 -10.90
C LEU A 491 21.90 -8.25 -12.41
N THR A 492 23.10 -8.11 -12.97
CA THR A 492 23.30 -7.92 -14.41
C THR A 492 23.88 -9.16 -15.07
N VAL A 493 23.44 -9.44 -16.30
CA VAL A 493 23.94 -10.50 -17.18
C VAL A 493 24.49 -9.89 -18.47
N SER A 494 25.69 -10.29 -18.85
CA SER A 494 26.24 -10.11 -20.20
C SER A 494 26.23 -11.42 -20.98
N SER A 495 26.11 -11.30 -22.30
CA SER A 495 26.20 -12.42 -23.24
C SER A 495 27.58 -13.11 -23.20
N GLU A 496 28.64 -12.36 -22.90
CA GLU A 496 30.02 -12.85 -22.83
C GLU A 496 30.39 -13.50 -21.47
N LYS A 497 29.70 -13.15 -20.37
CA LYS A 497 29.99 -13.64 -18.99
C LYS A 497 28.76 -14.28 -18.33
N SER A 498 27.96 -15.00 -19.11
CA SER A 498 26.73 -15.65 -18.67
C SER A 498 26.93 -16.67 -17.53
N LEU A 499 28.07 -17.36 -17.48
CA LEU A 499 28.35 -18.36 -16.43
C LEU A 499 28.66 -17.75 -15.05
N ASP A 500 29.36 -16.62 -15.00
CA ASP A 500 29.70 -15.95 -13.74
C ASP A 500 28.48 -15.29 -13.10
N SER A 501 27.66 -14.60 -13.92
CA SER A 501 26.38 -14.03 -13.49
C SER A 501 25.43 -15.11 -12.94
N LEU A 502 25.30 -16.25 -13.60
CA LEU A 502 24.51 -17.39 -13.09
C LEU A 502 25.07 -17.96 -11.77
N ARG A 503 26.39 -17.99 -11.58
CA ARG A 503 27.01 -18.41 -10.30
C ARG A 503 26.66 -17.44 -9.17
N ARG A 504 26.80 -16.13 -9.40
CA ARG A 504 26.47 -15.09 -8.40
C ARG A 504 24.98 -15.13 -8.03
N SER A 505 24.09 -15.23 -9.01
CA SER A 505 22.65 -15.36 -8.78
C SER A 505 22.32 -16.61 -7.96
N SER A 506 23.00 -17.73 -8.22
CA SER A 506 22.80 -18.97 -7.46
C SER A 506 23.20 -18.84 -5.99
N VAL A 507 24.30 -18.14 -5.68
CA VAL A 507 24.71 -17.87 -4.29
C VAL A 507 23.66 -17.01 -3.58
N ARG A 508 23.24 -15.91 -4.20
CA ARG A 508 22.25 -14.99 -3.62
C ARG A 508 20.88 -15.65 -3.40
N LEU A 509 20.45 -16.51 -4.32
CA LEU A 509 19.24 -17.32 -4.15
C LEU A 509 19.33 -18.21 -2.91
N LYS A 510 20.48 -18.87 -2.68
CA LYS A 510 20.71 -19.70 -1.48
C LYS A 510 20.73 -18.90 -0.17
N GLU A 511 21.09 -17.62 -0.22
CA GLU A 511 21.03 -16.69 0.92
C GLU A 511 19.62 -16.20 1.24
N GLY A 512 18.59 -16.66 0.51
CA GLY A 512 17.20 -16.30 0.76
C GLY A 512 16.66 -15.18 -0.13
N MET A 513 17.37 -14.77 -1.18
CA MET A 513 16.90 -13.74 -2.12
C MET A 513 15.70 -14.21 -2.93
N ALA A 514 14.69 -13.35 -3.07
CA ALA A 514 13.66 -13.49 -4.11
C ALA A 514 14.16 -12.81 -5.39
N LEU A 515 14.47 -13.60 -6.41
CA LEU A 515 14.98 -13.13 -7.71
C LEU A 515 13.90 -13.34 -8.77
N CYS A 516 13.59 -12.31 -9.56
CA CYS A 516 12.70 -12.38 -10.69
C CYS A 516 13.47 -12.35 -12.01
N MET A 517 13.12 -13.28 -12.90
CA MET A 517 13.62 -13.37 -14.26
C MET A 517 12.47 -13.30 -15.26
N PHE A 518 12.68 -12.50 -16.29
CA PHE A 518 11.81 -12.43 -17.46
C PHE A 518 12.28 -13.45 -18.49
N ALA A 519 11.52 -14.52 -18.69
CA ALA A 519 11.99 -15.67 -19.45
C ALA A 519 11.93 -15.49 -20.98
N GLU A 520 11.29 -14.43 -21.48
CA GLU A 520 11.14 -14.14 -22.92
C GLU A 520 12.42 -13.57 -23.58
N GLY A 521 13.45 -13.23 -22.80
CA GLY A 521 14.72 -12.69 -23.31
C GLY A 521 14.69 -11.21 -23.73
N GLY A 522 13.51 -10.63 -23.93
CA GLY A 522 13.27 -9.21 -24.22
C GLY A 522 11.89 -8.75 -23.75
N ILE A 523 11.61 -7.44 -23.88
CA ILE A 523 10.27 -6.88 -23.63
C ILE A 523 9.42 -7.11 -24.88
N SER A 524 8.32 -7.85 -24.74
CA SER A 524 7.42 -8.18 -25.83
C SER A 524 6.95 -6.94 -26.57
N ARG A 525 7.16 -6.95 -27.88
CA ARG A 525 6.64 -5.94 -28.81
C ARG A 525 5.35 -6.34 -29.51
N LEU A 526 4.87 -7.57 -29.33
CA LEU A 526 3.72 -8.11 -30.06
C LEU A 526 2.44 -8.20 -29.22
N GLY A 527 2.57 -8.38 -27.91
CA GLY A 527 1.46 -8.60 -26.97
C GLY A 527 1.41 -10.04 -26.44
N PRO A 528 1.30 -11.08 -27.30
CA PRO A 528 1.36 -12.48 -26.88
C PRO A 528 2.65 -12.87 -26.17
N THR A 529 2.58 -13.88 -25.30
CA THR A 529 3.73 -14.43 -24.56
C THR A 529 4.64 -15.25 -25.48
N LEU A 530 5.90 -14.82 -25.58
CA LEU A 530 6.93 -15.47 -26.40
C LEU A 530 7.42 -16.79 -25.78
N PRO A 531 8.19 -17.61 -26.53
CA PRO A 531 8.87 -18.78 -25.98
C PRO A 531 9.80 -18.42 -24.81
N PHE A 532 9.89 -19.33 -23.83
CA PHE A 532 10.73 -19.13 -22.66
C PHE A 532 12.13 -19.71 -22.88
N MET A 533 13.14 -18.96 -22.46
CA MET A 533 14.53 -19.39 -22.45
C MET A 533 14.77 -20.47 -21.38
N ARG A 534 15.75 -21.37 -21.61
CA ARG A 534 16.11 -22.44 -20.65
C ARG A 534 16.83 -21.96 -19.39
N GLY A 535 17.30 -20.70 -19.37
CA GLY A 535 18.12 -20.12 -18.31
C GLY A 535 17.53 -20.18 -16.90
N PRO A 536 16.26 -19.78 -16.67
CA PRO A 536 15.63 -19.82 -15.35
C PRO A 536 15.61 -21.24 -14.75
N GLY A 537 15.24 -22.26 -15.53
CA GLY A 537 15.21 -23.65 -15.04
C GLY A 537 16.60 -24.17 -14.66
N LEU A 538 17.63 -23.83 -15.43
CA LEU A 538 19.02 -24.19 -15.10
C LEU A 538 19.50 -23.51 -13.80
N LEU A 539 19.15 -22.24 -13.61
CA LEU A 539 19.50 -21.49 -12.41
C LEU A 539 18.81 -22.07 -11.17
N ALA A 540 17.51 -22.40 -11.27
CA ALA A 540 16.74 -23.01 -10.21
C ALA A 540 17.37 -24.33 -9.74
N ARG A 541 17.69 -25.23 -10.68
CA ARG A 541 18.36 -26.52 -10.39
C ARG A 541 19.69 -26.34 -9.69
N LYS A 542 20.51 -25.39 -10.17
CA LYS A 542 21.83 -25.12 -9.59
C LYS A 542 21.73 -24.53 -8.17
N ALA A 543 20.76 -23.65 -7.97
CA ALA A 543 20.51 -23.03 -6.67
C ALA A 543 19.77 -23.95 -5.69
N LYS A 544 19.08 -24.99 -6.19
CA LYS A 544 18.15 -25.84 -5.42
C LYS A 544 17.05 -25.03 -4.75
N VAL A 545 16.45 -24.10 -5.50
CA VAL A 545 15.34 -23.24 -5.04
C VAL A 545 14.11 -23.46 -5.92
N PRO A 546 12.89 -23.36 -5.36
CA PRO A 546 11.66 -23.50 -6.13
C PRO A 546 11.47 -22.40 -7.17
N LEU A 547 10.78 -22.76 -8.25
CA LEU A 547 10.35 -21.85 -9.32
C LEU A 547 8.94 -21.35 -9.04
N PHE A 548 8.72 -20.04 -9.11
CA PHE A 548 7.40 -19.42 -8.94
C PHE A 548 6.93 -18.82 -10.26
N PRO A 549 6.00 -19.48 -11.00
CA PRO A 549 5.43 -18.91 -12.20
C PRO A 549 4.60 -17.67 -11.82
N LEU A 550 4.79 -16.59 -12.56
CA LEU A 550 4.08 -15.33 -12.39
C LEU A 550 3.60 -14.84 -13.76
N HIS A 551 2.40 -14.25 -13.80
CA HIS A 551 1.87 -13.63 -15.01
C HIS A 551 1.40 -12.21 -14.72
N LEU A 552 1.80 -11.30 -15.60
CA LEU A 552 1.33 -9.93 -15.71
C LEU A 552 0.26 -9.83 -16.80
N ASP A 553 -0.99 -9.63 -16.38
CA ASP A 553 -2.13 -9.42 -17.29
C ASP A 553 -2.61 -7.96 -17.25
N GLY A 554 -3.15 -7.52 -18.38
CA GLY A 554 -3.69 -6.16 -18.54
C GLY A 554 -2.61 -5.07 -18.59
N VAL A 555 -1.32 -5.41 -18.77
CA VAL A 555 -0.23 -4.43 -18.93
C VAL A 555 -0.18 -3.87 -20.36
N TRP A 556 -0.59 -4.67 -21.35
CA TRP A 556 -0.60 -4.29 -22.76
C TRP A 556 -1.63 -3.18 -23.02
N GLY A 557 -1.14 -2.02 -23.46
CA GLY A 557 -1.91 -0.79 -23.60
C GLY A 557 -1.79 0.21 -22.45
N SER A 558 -0.97 -0.13 -21.46
CA SER A 558 -0.40 0.86 -20.55
C SER A 558 0.58 1.77 -21.29
N VAL A 559 0.84 2.96 -20.71
CA VAL A 559 1.79 3.93 -21.28
C VAL A 559 3.22 3.40 -21.35
N PHE A 560 3.54 2.31 -20.63
CA PHE A 560 4.87 1.68 -20.54
C PHE A 560 5.07 0.44 -21.43
N SER A 561 4.00 -0.03 -22.09
CA SER A 561 4.05 -1.16 -23.02
C SER A 561 4.48 -0.73 -24.42
N GLY A 562 4.94 -1.66 -25.26
CA GLY A 562 5.28 -1.40 -26.67
C GLY A 562 4.10 -1.09 -27.59
N GLU A 563 2.87 -1.12 -27.08
CA GLU A 563 1.63 -0.89 -27.83
C GLU A 563 1.69 0.42 -28.65
N ARG A 564 1.25 0.44 -29.92
CA ARG A 564 1.29 1.63 -30.81
C ARG A 564 2.71 2.08 -31.20
N GLY A 565 3.70 1.20 -31.12
CA GLY A 565 5.07 1.46 -31.61
C GLY A 565 5.88 2.47 -30.79
N LYS A 566 5.42 2.84 -29.59
CA LYS A 566 6.17 3.69 -28.65
C LYS A 566 6.19 2.99 -27.29
N PHE A 567 7.11 3.33 -26.40
CA PHE A 567 7.12 2.81 -25.00
C PHE A 567 6.77 3.85 -23.95
N PHE A 568 6.78 5.14 -24.31
CA PHE A 568 6.48 6.27 -23.43
C PHE A 568 5.69 7.32 -24.23
N TRP A 569 5.21 8.38 -23.54
CA TRP A 569 4.56 9.54 -24.17
C TRP A 569 3.27 9.22 -24.93
N LYS A 570 2.44 8.34 -24.34
CA LYS A 570 1.09 8.03 -24.82
C LYS A 570 0.06 8.40 -23.78
N ARG A 571 -1.16 8.68 -24.21
CA ARG A 571 -2.31 8.80 -23.29
C ARG A 571 -2.73 7.40 -22.83
N PRO A 572 -2.98 7.19 -21.53
CA PRO A 572 -3.47 5.92 -21.04
C PRO A 572 -4.85 5.62 -21.63
N LEU A 573 -5.11 4.35 -21.95
CA LEU A 573 -6.39 3.90 -22.49
C LEU A 573 -7.55 3.99 -21.50
N ARG A 574 -7.23 3.90 -20.20
CA ARG A 574 -8.16 3.96 -19.07
C ARG A 574 -7.45 4.57 -17.87
N PHE A 575 -8.19 5.21 -16.99
CA PHE A 575 -7.67 5.77 -15.74
C PHE A 575 -8.65 5.49 -14.59
N PRO A 576 -8.21 4.86 -13.48
CA PRO A 576 -6.92 4.17 -13.31
C PRO A 576 -6.84 2.91 -14.19
N TYR A 577 -5.64 2.58 -14.66
CA TYR A 577 -5.42 1.47 -15.58
C TYR A 577 -5.30 0.13 -14.83
N PRO A 578 -6.09 -0.90 -15.16
CA PRO A 578 -6.09 -2.17 -14.42
C PRO A 578 -4.86 -3.02 -14.77
N VAL A 579 -4.20 -3.59 -13.78
CA VAL A 579 -3.10 -4.55 -13.94
C VAL A 579 -3.30 -5.69 -12.96
N THR A 580 -3.16 -6.93 -13.43
CA THR A 580 -3.24 -8.12 -12.56
C THR A 580 -1.86 -8.77 -12.50
N VAL A 581 -1.36 -8.95 -11.28
CA VAL A 581 -0.14 -9.72 -10.99
C VAL A 581 -0.59 -11.02 -10.32
N ARG A 582 -0.48 -12.14 -11.03
CA ARG A 582 -0.90 -13.46 -10.52
C ARG A 582 0.31 -14.38 -10.38
N MET A 583 0.55 -14.88 -9.19
CA MET A 583 1.55 -15.92 -8.91
C MET A 583 0.86 -17.28 -8.78
N GLY A 584 1.47 -18.30 -9.36
CA GLY A 584 1.02 -19.69 -9.25
C GLY A 584 1.69 -20.43 -8.10
N GLU A 585 1.37 -21.71 -7.98
CA GLU A 585 2.01 -22.61 -7.02
C GLU A 585 3.49 -22.84 -7.35
N PRO A 586 4.33 -23.12 -6.34
CA PRO A 586 5.74 -23.42 -6.56
C PRO A 586 5.91 -24.69 -7.41
N MET A 587 6.88 -24.65 -8.32
CA MET A 587 7.31 -25.77 -9.14
C MET A 587 8.66 -26.30 -8.66
N ASP A 588 8.84 -27.62 -8.71
CA ASP A 588 10.13 -28.23 -8.43
C ASP A 588 11.16 -27.85 -9.51
N PRO A 589 12.38 -27.46 -9.14
CA PRO A 589 13.42 -27.09 -10.12
C PRO A 589 13.80 -28.25 -11.07
N THR A 590 13.62 -29.50 -10.66
CA THR A 590 13.91 -30.69 -11.46
C THR A 590 12.82 -30.99 -12.49
N GLU A 591 11.58 -30.62 -12.22
CA GLU A 591 10.42 -30.85 -13.07
C GLU A 591 10.19 -29.72 -14.10
N GLY A 592 10.76 -28.52 -13.88
CA GLY A 592 10.53 -27.36 -14.74
C GLY A 592 11.43 -27.33 -15.99
N ASN A 593 10.99 -27.94 -17.10
CA ASN A 593 11.50 -27.56 -18.41
C ASN A 593 10.92 -26.18 -18.83
N ALA A 594 11.51 -25.53 -19.84
CA ALA A 594 11.11 -24.16 -20.21
C ALA A 594 9.65 -24.09 -20.74
N GLU A 595 9.18 -25.16 -21.38
CA GLU A 595 7.83 -25.28 -21.90
C GLU A 595 6.80 -25.46 -20.78
N ASP A 596 7.08 -26.30 -19.80
CA ASP A 596 6.25 -26.49 -18.59
C ASP A 596 6.05 -25.18 -17.86
N LEU A 597 7.13 -24.43 -17.67
CA LEU A 597 7.10 -23.13 -17.02
C LEU A 597 6.27 -22.12 -17.83
N ARG A 598 6.45 -22.09 -19.16
CA ARG A 598 5.64 -21.27 -20.06
C ARG A 598 4.16 -21.65 -19.99
N ARG A 599 3.83 -22.94 -19.99
CA ARG A 599 2.44 -23.46 -19.87
C ARG A 599 1.80 -23.01 -18.55
N ARG A 600 2.53 -23.08 -17.43
CA ARG A 600 2.05 -22.57 -16.14
C ARG A 600 1.83 -21.06 -16.15
N VAL A 601 2.75 -20.28 -16.73
CA VAL A 601 2.55 -18.82 -16.87
C VAL A 601 1.37 -18.48 -17.80
N LEU A 602 1.18 -19.22 -18.89
CA LEU A 602 0.03 -19.08 -19.78
C LEU A 602 -1.28 -19.40 -19.07
N GLU A 603 -1.32 -20.44 -18.23
CA GLU A 603 -2.49 -20.76 -17.40
C GLU A 603 -2.85 -19.64 -16.43
N LEU A 604 -1.86 -19.02 -15.78
CA LEU A 604 -2.08 -17.84 -14.94
C LEU A 604 -2.60 -16.63 -15.75
N GLY A 605 -2.16 -16.50 -17.00
CA GLY A 605 -2.67 -15.51 -17.95
C GLY A 605 -4.11 -15.79 -18.37
N ARG A 606 -4.45 -17.05 -18.66
CA ARG A 606 -5.81 -17.52 -18.94
C ARG A 606 -6.75 -17.16 -17.78
N LEU A 607 -6.40 -17.54 -16.56
CA LEU A 607 -7.23 -17.26 -15.38
C LEU A 607 -7.42 -15.75 -15.16
N SER A 608 -6.35 -14.95 -15.31
CA SER A 608 -6.43 -13.49 -15.21
C SER A 608 -7.32 -12.88 -16.30
N PHE A 609 -7.21 -13.36 -17.54
CA PHE A 609 -8.03 -12.94 -18.66
C PHE A 609 -9.51 -13.29 -18.43
N SER A 610 -9.81 -14.52 -18.00
CA SER A 610 -11.16 -14.97 -17.70
C SER A 610 -11.83 -14.11 -16.64
N GLU A 611 -11.13 -13.81 -15.54
CA GLU A 611 -11.69 -13.01 -14.45
C GLU A 611 -11.96 -11.54 -14.82
N ARG A 612 -11.31 -11.00 -15.86
CA ARG A 612 -11.60 -9.64 -16.36
C ARG A 612 -12.63 -9.61 -17.48
N MET A 613 -13.01 -10.77 -18.04
CA MET A 613 -14.12 -10.84 -18.99
C MET A 613 -15.44 -10.56 -18.25
N PRO A 614 -16.33 -9.73 -18.82
CA PRO A 614 -17.67 -9.57 -18.27
C PRO A 614 -18.45 -10.89 -18.37
N HIS A 615 -19.25 -11.20 -17.36
CA HIS A 615 -20.27 -12.25 -17.49
C HIS A 615 -21.18 -11.98 -18.70
N ALA A 616 -21.75 -13.04 -19.26
CA ALA A 616 -22.47 -13.00 -20.54
C ALA A 616 -23.53 -11.88 -20.64
N ALA A 617 -24.36 -11.70 -19.61
CA ALA A 617 -25.37 -10.63 -19.57
C ALA A 617 -24.74 -9.21 -19.68
N ALA A 618 -23.60 -9.00 -19.04
CA ALA A 618 -22.86 -7.74 -19.11
C ALA A 618 -22.09 -7.58 -20.43
N ALA A 619 -21.61 -8.67 -21.03
CA ALA A 619 -21.02 -8.66 -22.36
C ALA A 619 -22.05 -8.20 -23.41
N ARG A 620 -23.24 -8.82 -23.40
CA ARG A 620 -24.38 -8.45 -24.25
C ARG A 620 -24.78 -6.97 -24.08
N SER A 621 -24.93 -6.51 -22.83
CA SER A 621 -25.24 -5.10 -22.53
C SER A 621 -24.20 -4.12 -23.08
N ARG A 622 -22.90 -4.47 -22.99
CA ARG A 622 -21.81 -3.64 -23.55
C ARG A 622 -21.83 -3.61 -25.07
N VAL A 623 -22.05 -4.76 -25.72
CA VAL A 623 -22.21 -4.84 -27.19
C VAL A 623 -23.37 -3.96 -27.65
N LEU A 624 -24.54 -4.05 -26.99
CA LEU A 624 -25.71 -3.20 -27.25
C LEU A 624 -25.45 -1.70 -26.99
N SER A 625 -24.74 -1.37 -25.92
CA SER A 625 -24.40 0.02 -25.59
C SER A 625 -23.50 0.64 -26.67
N LEU A 626 -22.50 -0.11 -27.14
CA LEU A 626 -21.62 0.32 -28.22
C LEU A 626 -22.37 0.43 -29.54
N ALA A 627 -23.24 -0.53 -29.85
CA ALA A 627 -24.12 -0.51 -31.01
C ALA A 627 -24.97 0.78 -31.08
N ARG A 628 -25.65 1.12 -29.98
CA ARG A 628 -26.50 2.32 -29.89
C ARG A 628 -25.72 3.64 -29.96
N LYS A 629 -24.47 3.66 -29.52
CA LYS A 629 -23.59 4.83 -29.59
C LYS A 629 -22.98 5.06 -30.98
N ALA A 630 -23.07 4.09 -31.89
CA ALA A 630 -22.25 4.07 -33.10
C ALA A 630 -22.73 4.96 -34.28
N GLY A 631 -23.83 5.70 -34.11
CA GLY A 631 -24.25 6.78 -35.01
C GLY A 631 -24.49 6.38 -36.48
N ARG A 632 -24.35 7.34 -37.41
CA ARG A 632 -24.44 7.19 -38.88
C ARG A 632 -23.10 6.86 -39.56
N SER A 633 -22.12 6.41 -38.79
CA SER A 633 -20.78 6.14 -39.33
C SER A 633 -20.79 4.92 -40.27
N PRO A 634 -19.99 4.92 -41.36
CA PRO A 634 -19.91 3.78 -42.28
C PRO A 634 -19.34 2.56 -41.56
N LEU A 635 -20.02 1.42 -41.72
CA LEU A 635 -19.55 0.10 -41.28
C LEU A 635 -18.98 -0.68 -42.45
N ILE A 636 -19.66 -0.63 -43.59
CA ILE A 636 -19.34 -1.38 -44.80
C ILE A 636 -19.32 -0.43 -45.99
N GLU A 637 -18.38 -0.66 -46.90
CA GLU A 637 -18.26 0.03 -48.18
C GLU A 637 -18.02 -1.02 -49.27
N TRP A 638 -18.74 -0.93 -50.38
CA TRP A 638 -18.61 -1.85 -51.51
C TRP A 638 -17.81 -1.22 -52.66
N ALA A 639 -17.33 -2.05 -53.59
CA ALA A 639 -16.59 -1.59 -54.77
C ALA A 639 -17.34 -0.57 -55.63
N ASP A 640 -18.67 -0.58 -55.62
CA ASP A 640 -19.52 0.35 -56.36
C ASP A 640 -19.69 1.72 -55.65
N GLY A 641 -19.06 1.89 -54.49
CA GLY A 641 -19.14 3.11 -53.67
C GLY A 641 -20.37 3.18 -52.77
N SER A 642 -21.23 2.16 -52.77
CA SER A 642 -22.33 2.07 -51.81
C SER A 642 -21.79 1.82 -50.39
N THR A 643 -22.49 2.32 -49.37
CA THR A 643 -22.08 2.17 -47.96
C THR A 643 -23.25 1.76 -47.09
N LEU A 644 -22.99 0.88 -46.11
CA LEU A 644 -23.92 0.57 -45.04
C LEU A 644 -23.43 1.20 -43.74
N THR A 645 -24.27 2.02 -43.13
CA THR A 645 -23.96 2.61 -41.83
C THR A 645 -24.20 1.62 -40.69
N ARG A 646 -23.53 1.84 -39.55
CA ARG A 646 -23.76 1.04 -38.34
C ARG A 646 -25.22 1.06 -37.87
N ARG A 647 -25.92 2.17 -38.05
CA ARG A 647 -27.34 2.29 -37.72
C ARG A 647 -28.21 1.40 -38.61
N GLU A 648 -27.95 1.37 -39.91
CA GLU A 648 -28.69 0.52 -40.85
C GLU A 648 -28.42 -0.95 -40.57
N PHE A 649 -27.16 -1.32 -40.30
CA PHE A 649 -26.82 -2.67 -39.85
C PHE A 649 -27.63 -3.09 -38.61
N TRP A 650 -27.68 -2.24 -37.57
CA TRP A 650 -28.44 -2.58 -36.36
C TRP A 650 -29.95 -2.61 -36.58
N ASN A 651 -30.50 -1.79 -37.48
CA ASN A 651 -31.90 -1.91 -37.88
C ASN A 651 -32.18 -3.27 -38.55
N CYS A 652 -31.27 -3.77 -39.39
CA CYS A 652 -31.38 -5.11 -39.98
C CYS A 652 -31.34 -6.21 -38.92
N VAL A 653 -30.45 -6.10 -37.92
CA VAL A 653 -30.39 -7.05 -36.80
C VAL A 653 -31.69 -7.06 -35.99
N GLU A 654 -32.23 -5.88 -35.64
CA GLU A 654 -33.50 -5.72 -34.91
C GLU A 654 -34.76 -6.04 -35.75
N GLY A 655 -34.62 -6.44 -37.01
CA GLY A 655 -35.77 -6.73 -37.90
C GLY A 655 -36.56 -5.50 -38.32
N ARG A 656 -36.00 -4.30 -38.15
CA ARG A 656 -36.60 -2.99 -38.50
C ARG A 656 -36.07 -2.42 -39.84
N GLY A 657 -35.14 -3.10 -40.49
CA GLY A 657 -34.49 -2.67 -41.74
C GLY A 657 -35.11 -3.27 -43.02
N GLY A 658 -34.62 -2.82 -44.17
CA GLY A 658 -34.95 -3.40 -45.49
C GLY A 658 -34.27 -4.75 -45.76
N LYS A 659 -34.28 -5.21 -47.02
CA LYS A 659 -33.65 -6.48 -47.44
C LYS A 659 -32.17 -6.52 -47.04
N VAL A 660 -31.75 -7.55 -46.30
CA VAL A 660 -30.36 -7.73 -45.87
C VAL A 660 -29.50 -8.12 -47.08
N PRO A 661 -28.40 -7.39 -47.37
CA PRO A 661 -27.47 -7.78 -48.42
C PRO A 661 -26.90 -9.20 -48.17
N PRO A 662 -26.84 -10.08 -49.19
CA PRO A 662 -26.37 -11.46 -49.02
C PRO A 662 -24.99 -11.57 -48.38
N GLU A 663 -24.08 -10.63 -48.70
CA GLU A 663 -22.69 -10.59 -48.24
C GLU A 663 -22.57 -10.36 -46.72
N ILE A 664 -23.62 -9.83 -46.09
CA ILE A 664 -23.64 -9.49 -44.66
C ILE A 664 -24.72 -10.24 -43.90
N ALA A 665 -25.49 -11.10 -44.58
CA ALA A 665 -26.58 -11.87 -43.98
C ALA A 665 -26.09 -12.69 -42.79
N PHE A 666 -24.91 -13.29 -42.91
CA PHE A 666 -24.25 -14.00 -41.82
C PHE A 666 -23.94 -13.08 -40.63
N TRP A 667 -23.38 -11.88 -40.87
CA TRP A 667 -23.04 -10.95 -39.78
C TRP A 667 -24.29 -10.49 -39.03
N VAL A 668 -25.38 -10.23 -39.76
CA VAL A 668 -26.67 -9.84 -39.18
C VAL A 668 -27.23 -10.97 -38.32
N GLU A 669 -27.21 -12.21 -38.81
CA GLU A 669 -27.72 -13.36 -38.07
C GLU A 669 -26.83 -13.69 -36.86
N HIS A 670 -25.51 -13.68 -37.01
CA HIS A 670 -24.58 -13.90 -35.90
C HIS A 670 -24.71 -12.79 -34.83
N ALA A 671 -24.90 -11.54 -35.24
CA ALA A 671 -25.17 -10.45 -34.32
C ALA A 671 -26.54 -10.63 -33.64
N ARG A 672 -27.57 -11.08 -34.35
CA ARG A 672 -28.89 -11.40 -33.79
C ARG A 672 -28.78 -12.52 -32.75
N VAL A 673 -28.05 -13.59 -33.02
CA VAL A 673 -27.80 -14.69 -32.06
C VAL A 673 -27.09 -14.18 -30.80
N VAL A 674 -26.11 -13.29 -30.92
CA VAL A 674 -25.46 -12.67 -29.75
C VAL A 674 -26.40 -11.74 -28.98
N LEU A 675 -27.36 -11.11 -29.67
CA LEU A 675 -28.33 -10.20 -29.05
C LEU A 675 -29.59 -10.90 -28.52
N GLU A 676 -29.99 -12.04 -29.04
CA GLU A 676 -31.25 -12.73 -28.73
C GLU A 676 -31.04 -14.10 -28.08
N GLY A 677 -29.83 -14.68 -28.17
CA GLY A 677 -29.54 -16.08 -27.84
C GLY A 677 -28.47 -16.33 -26.77
N ASP A 678 -27.74 -17.44 -26.95
CA ASP A 678 -26.86 -18.12 -25.99
C ASP A 678 -25.76 -17.21 -25.40
N GLU A 679 -25.77 -17.12 -24.08
CA GLU A 679 -24.79 -16.42 -23.25
C GLU A 679 -23.32 -16.74 -23.60
N ARG A 680 -23.05 -17.97 -24.06
CA ARG A 680 -21.72 -18.44 -24.50
C ARG A 680 -21.19 -17.64 -25.69
N ILE A 681 -22.04 -17.35 -26.66
CA ILE A 681 -21.63 -16.74 -27.93
C ILE A 681 -21.28 -15.27 -27.72
N ALA A 682 -22.04 -14.56 -26.87
CA ALA A 682 -21.76 -13.17 -26.51
C ALA A 682 -20.42 -13.01 -25.77
N GLU A 683 -20.13 -13.93 -24.84
CA GLU A 683 -18.87 -13.99 -24.11
C GLU A 683 -17.69 -14.27 -25.06
N ARG A 684 -17.83 -15.27 -25.95
CA ARG A 684 -16.86 -15.64 -26.99
C ARG A 684 -16.52 -14.48 -27.92
N ALA A 685 -17.53 -13.78 -28.42
CA ALA A 685 -17.38 -12.64 -29.32
C ALA A 685 -16.62 -11.48 -28.65
N TYR A 686 -17.00 -11.14 -27.42
CA TYR A 686 -16.36 -10.07 -26.66
C TYR A 686 -14.90 -10.37 -26.33
N ALA A 687 -14.60 -11.63 -25.98
CA ALA A 687 -13.23 -12.06 -25.73
C ALA A 687 -12.38 -12.06 -26.99
N SER A 688 -12.90 -12.56 -28.11
CA SER A 688 -12.20 -12.53 -29.41
C SER A 688 -11.85 -11.10 -29.81
N PHE A 689 -12.81 -10.17 -29.66
CA PHE A 689 -12.56 -8.75 -29.86
C PHE A 689 -11.47 -8.20 -28.92
N THR A 690 -11.51 -8.57 -27.63
CA THR A 690 -10.51 -8.12 -26.66
C THR A 690 -9.12 -8.65 -26.98
N ARG A 691 -8.99 -9.92 -27.37
CA ARG A 691 -7.72 -10.52 -27.79
C ARG A 691 -7.13 -9.80 -28.99
N ALA A 692 -7.92 -9.56 -30.03
CA ALA A 692 -7.46 -8.83 -31.21
C ALA A 692 -7.03 -7.40 -30.88
N LYS A 693 -7.74 -6.74 -29.96
CA LYS A 693 -7.37 -5.40 -29.46
C LYS A 693 -6.04 -5.38 -28.71
N GLU A 694 -5.69 -6.48 -28.05
CA GLU A 694 -4.42 -6.66 -27.33
C GLU A 694 -3.28 -7.16 -28.22
N THR A 695 -3.33 -6.81 -29.51
CA THR A 695 -2.26 -7.02 -30.47
C THR A 695 -1.91 -5.72 -31.19
N ASN A 696 -0.82 -5.71 -31.94
CA ASN A 696 -0.50 -4.57 -32.82
C ASN A 696 -1.43 -4.46 -34.04
N LEU A 697 -2.21 -5.51 -34.38
CA LEU A 697 -3.12 -5.46 -35.52
C LEU A 697 -4.14 -4.33 -35.36
N TRP A 698 -4.61 -4.10 -34.12
CA TRP A 698 -5.57 -3.06 -33.78
C TRP A 698 -5.10 -1.65 -34.14
N TYR A 699 -3.80 -1.44 -34.33
CA TYR A 699 -3.22 -0.13 -34.55
C TYR A 699 -2.83 0.14 -36.00
N GLN A 700 -2.86 -0.88 -36.86
CA GLN A 700 -2.61 -0.75 -38.29
C GLN A 700 -3.68 0.10 -38.98
N GLU A 701 -3.30 0.83 -40.03
CA GLU A 701 -4.23 1.64 -40.84
C GLU A 701 -5.30 0.78 -41.51
N GLY A 702 -4.92 -0.40 -41.98
CA GLY A 702 -5.83 -1.43 -42.45
C GLY A 702 -5.16 -2.80 -42.54
N PHE A 703 -5.96 -3.84 -42.71
CA PHE A 703 -5.51 -5.22 -42.90
C PHE A 703 -6.51 -6.01 -43.74
N ALA A 704 -6.01 -6.97 -44.51
CA ALA A 704 -6.84 -7.87 -45.30
C ALA A 704 -7.15 -9.13 -44.48
N VAL A 705 -8.38 -9.63 -44.56
CA VAL A 705 -8.77 -10.89 -43.91
C VAL A 705 -8.34 -12.03 -44.85
N GLY A 706 -7.48 -12.91 -44.33
CA GLY A 706 -7.01 -14.10 -45.03
C GLY A 706 -7.84 -15.34 -44.70
N GLU A 707 -7.52 -16.44 -45.39
CA GLU A 707 -8.11 -17.75 -45.15
C GLU A 707 -7.56 -18.36 -43.85
N GLY A 708 -8.40 -18.45 -42.82
CA GLY A 708 -8.05 -19.12 -41.56
C GLY A 708 -8.58 -20.55 -41.46
N ARG A 709 -8.33 -21.18 -40.32
CA ARG A 709 -8.84 -22.52 -39.97
C ARG A 709 -9.95 -22.43 -38.90
N GLY A 710 -10.83 -23.42 -38.91
CA GLY A 710 -12.02 -23.47 -38.04
C GLY A 710 -13.05 -22.38 -38.42
N PRO A 711 -13.91 -21.94 -37.48
CA PRO A 711 -14.91 -20.88 -37.70
C PRO A 711 -14.27 -19.48 -37.74
N TRP A 712 -13.25 -19.29 -38.58
CA TRP A 712 -12.38 -18.12 -38.63
C TRP A 712 -13.15 -16.83 -38.95
N GLU A 713 -13.88 -16.82 -40.06
CA GLU A 713 -14.65 -15.66 -40.49
C GLU A 713 -15.83 -15.37 -39.55
N ASP A 714 -16.31 -16.40 -38.85
CA ASP A 714 -17.55 -16.33 -38.08
C ASP A 714 -17.32 -15.79 -36.66
N SER A 715 -16.18 -16.16 -36.05
CA SER A 715 -15.99 -16.03 -34.61
C SER A 715 -15.56 -14.64 -34.14
N TRP A 716 -14.81 -13.90 -34.95
CA TRP A 716 -14.16 -12.66 -34.49
C TRP A 716 -14.25 -11.52 -35.49
N PHE A 717 -14.22 -11.83 -36.78
CA PHE A 717 -14.12 -10.85 -37.84
C PHE A 717 -15.28 -9.84 -37.84
N PRO A 718 -16.58 -10.22 -37.70
CA PRO A 718 -17.69 -9.27 -37.67
C PRO A 718 -17.57 -8.27 -36.52
N TRP A 719 -17.03 -8.70 -35.39
CA TRP A 719 -16.95 -7.92 -34.16
C TRP A 719 -15.90 -6.81 -34.22
N ILE A 720 -14.88 -6.95 -35.07
CA ILE A 720 -13.82 -5.96 -35.20
C ILE A 720 -14.33 -4.64 -35.80
N PRO A 721 -14.97 -4.61 -37.00
CA PRO A 721 -15.61 -3.41 -37.55
C PRO A 721 -16.77 -2.89 -36.69
N LEU A 722 -17.56 -3.79 -36.11
CA LEU A 722 -18.75 -3.45 -35.32
C LEU A 722 -18.38 -2.74 -34.01
N LEU A 723 -17.50 -3.33 -33.19
CA LEU A 723 -17.22 -2.83 -31.84
C LEU A 723 -16.13 -1.79 -31.78
N GLY A 724 -15.20 -1.76 -32.75
CA GLY A 724 -14.06 -0.84 -32.68
C GLY A 724 -13.96 0.18 -33.80
N GLN A 725 -15.11 0.56 -34.36
CA GLN A 725 -15.25 1.72 -35.26
C GLN A 725 -14.36 1.65 -36.51
N ARG A 726 -14.19 0.46 -37.10
CA ARG A 726 -13.47 0.24 -38.37
C ARG A 726 -14.44 -0.02 -39.53
N VAL A 727 -14.01 0.24 -40.78
CA VAL A 727 -14.83 0.03 -41.98
C VAL A 727 -14.36 -1.24 -42.69
N ALA A 728 -15.30 -2.10 -43.08
CA ALA A 728 -15.03 -3.27 -43.91
C ALA A 728 -15.34 -2.98 -45.38
N PHE A 729 -14.37 -3.17 -46.26
CA PHE A 729 -14.46 -2.91 -47.68
C PHE A 729 -14.60 -4.20 -48.48
N PHE A 730 -15.70 -4.34 -49.21
CA PHE A 730 -16.07 -5.49 -50.03
C PHE A 730 -15.92 -5.15 -51.51
N GLY A 731 -14.75 -5.41 -52.09
CA GLY A 731 -14.49 -5.03 -53.48
C GLY A 731 -13.37 -5.77 -54.21
N GLY A 732 -12.79 -6.80 -53.59
CA GLY A 732 -11.71 -7.60 -54.18
C GLY A 732 -11.75 -9.05 -53.69
N LYS A 733 -10.72 -9.84 -54.01
CA LYS A 733 -10.61 -11.26 -53.61
C LYS A 733 -10.57 -11.48 -52.08
N LYS A 734 -10.31 -10.44 -51.29
CA LYS A 734 -10.25 -10.46 -49.82
C LYS A 734 -10.98 -9.25 -49.26
N ILE A 735 -11.58 -9.40 -48.07
CA ILE A 735 -12.22 -8.29 -47.37
C ILE A 735 -11.15 -7.46 -46.66
N LEU A 736 -11.18 -6.15 -46.85
CA LEU A 736 -10.23 -5.22 -46.27
C LEU A 736 -10.87 -4.49 -45.08
N VAL A 737 -10.20 -4.43 -43.93
CA VAL A 737 -10.67 -3.68 -42.76
C VAL A 737 -9.76 -2.48 -42.53
N VAL A 738 -10.30 -1.26 -42.62
CA VAL A 738 -9.55 0.00 -42.49
C VAL A 738 -10.05 0.87 -41.34
N LYS A 739 -9.19 1.78 -40.87
CA LYS A 739 -9.63 2.91 -40.05
C LYS A 739 -10.54 3.85 -40.87
N PRO A 740 -11.54 4.50 -40.25
CA PRO A 740 -12.39 5.46 -40.95
C PRO A 740 -11.56 6.54 -41.66
N GLY A 741 -11.82 6.76 -42.95
CA GLY A 741 -11.13 7.77 -43.75
C GLY A 741 -9.68 7.45 -44.15
N SER A 742 -9.19 6.23 -43.89
CA SER A 742 -7.85 5.79 -44.31
C SER A 742 -7.93 4.90 -45.55
N SER A 743 -7.00 5.09 -46.50
CA SER A 743 -6.82 4.18 -47.65
C SER A 743 -5.54 3.36 -47.45
N CYS A 744 -5.68 2.04 -47.28
CA CYS A 744 -4.53 1.16 -47.08
C CYS A 744 -4.06 0.65 -48.46
N ARG A 745 -2.86 1.07 -48.90
CA ARG A 745 -2.31 0.71 -50.22
C ARG A 745 -1.76 -0.71 -50.29
N ASP A 746 -1.23 -1.24 -49.19
CA ASP A 746 -0.66 -2.59 -49.11
C ASP A 746 -1.02 -3.26 -47.76
N PRO A 747 -2.19 -3.90 -47.67
CA PRO A 747 -2.69 -4.46 -46.42
C PRO A 747 -2.06 -5.81 -46.09
N PHE A 748 -1.50 -5.93 -44.88
CA PHE A 748 -1.08 -7.23 -44.36
C PHE A 748 -2.27 -8.19 -44.30
N THR A 749 -2.10 -9.41 -44.84
CA THR A 749 -3.13 -10.46 -44.77
C THR A 749 -3.06 -11.15 -43.42
N VAL A 750 -4.19 -11.17 -42.71
CA VAL A 750 -4.33 -11.80 -41.40
C VAL A 750 -5.02 -13.14 -41.55
N ASP A 751 -4.28 -14.21 -41.28
CA ASP A 751 -4.78 -15.58 -41.17
C ASP A 751 -4.44 -16.16 -39.77
N GLY A 752 -5.02 -17.30 -39.46
CA GLY A 752 -4.84 -17.95 -38.16
C GLY A 752 -5.88 -19.02 -37.87
N LEU A 753 -6.15 -19.25 -36.59
CA LEU A 753 -7.07 -20.26 -36.09
C LEU A 753 -8.16 -19.62 -35.23
N ALA A 754 -9.39 -20.03 -35.49
CA ALA A 754 -10.50 -19.89 -34.56
C ALA A 754 -11.06 -21.26 -34.18
N SER A 755 -11.76 -21.34 -33.06
CA SER A 755 -12.43 -22.55 -32.60
C SER A 755 -13.86 -22.28 -32.16
N GLU A 756 -14.67 -23.33 -32.10
CA GLU A 756 -16.09 -23.20 -31.77
C GLU A 756 -16.28 -22.76 -30.33
N LEU A 757 -15.54 -23.35 -29.37
CA LEU A 757 -15.71 -23.00 -27.97
C LEU A 757 -15.05 -21.67 -27.60
N ASN A 758 -13.92 -21.34 -28.21
CA ASN A 758 -13.07 -20.25 -27.74
C ASN A 758 -12.98 -19.04 -28.68
N GLY A 759 -13.53 -19.12 -29.89
CA GLY A 759 -13.49 -18.04 -30.88
C GLY A 759 -12.07 -17.84 -31.43
N LEU A 760 -11.58 -16.60 -31.49
CA LEU A 760 -10.23 -16.32 -31.99
C LEU A 760 -9.15 -16.89 -31.05
N VAL A 761 -8.35 -17.84 -31.57
CA VAL A 761 -7.30 -18.57 -30.83
C VAL A 761 -5.91 -18.03 -31.14
N SER A 762 -5.56 -17.94 -32.43
CA SER A 762 -4.23 -17.52 -32.88
C SER A 762 -4.27 -16.69 -34.15
N MET A 763 -3.19 -15.94 -34.38
CA MET A 763 -3.12 -15.03 -35.51
C MET A 763 -1.68 -14.77 -35.96
N ASN A 764 -1.46 -14.69 -37.27
CA ASN A 764 -0.25 -14.12 -37.83
C ASN A 764 -0.32 -12.59 -37.72
N LEU A 765 0.64 -11.99 -37.03
CA LEU A 765 0.67 -10.56 -36.75
C LEU A 765 1.57 -9.82 -37.76
N PRO A 766 1.21 -8.56 -38.08
CA PRO A 766 2.02 -7.73 -38.97
C PRO A 766 3.43 -7.51 -38.39
N PRO A 767 4.44 -7.31 -39.25
CA PRO A 767 5.79 -7.01 -38.81
C PRO A 767 5.84 -5.70 -37.99
N LEU A 768 6.81 -5.63 -37.08
CA LEU A 768 7.05 -4.44 -36.26
C LEU A 768 7.63 -3.33 -37.14
N GLY A 769 7.07 -2.12 -37.10
CA GLY A 769 7.56 -0.97 -37.87
C GLY A 769 8.95 -0.50 -37.42
N GLY A 770 9.80 -0.12 -38.37
CA GLY A 770 11.26 0.04 -38.23
C GLY A 770 11.78 1.34 -37.61
N ASP A 771 11.30 1.74 -36.42
CA ASP A 771 11.98 2.77 -35.60
C ASP A 771 12.65 2.11 -34.39
N SER A 772 13.73 1.36 -34.64
CA SER A 772 14.45 0.53 -33.66
C SER A 772 15.79 1.11 -33.18
N ASN A 773 15.94 2.44 -33.13
CA ASN A 773 17.26 3.07 -32.88
C ASN A 773 17.70 3.23 -31.41
N LEU A 774 16.98 2.69 -30.42
CA LEU A 774 17.41 2.84 -29.02
C LEU A 774 18.11 1.61 -28.42
N PHE A 775 17.91 0.39 -28.96
CA PHE A 775 18.51 -0.83 -28.40
C PHE A 775 18.73 -1.93 -29.45
N ALA A 776 19.36 -1.58 -30.58
CA ALA A 776 19.78 -2.56 -31.60
C ALA A 776 20.89 -3.47 -31.05
N SER A 777 20.50 -4.58 -30.41
CA SER A 777 21.34 -5.79 -30.34
C SER A 777 20.80 -6.78 -31.37
N SER A 778 21.63 -7.10 -32.35
CA SER A 778 21.34 -7.89 -33.57
C SER A 778 20.85 -9.33 -33.37
N THR A 779 20.49 -9.73 -32.14
CA THR A 779 19.96 -11.06 -31.81
C THR A 779 18.50 -11.03 -31.34
N ALA A 780 17.94 -9.86 -31.00
CA ALA A 780 16.56 -9.75 -30.50
C ALA A 780 15.52 -9.62 -31.63
N ASP A 781 15.90 -9.04 -32.76
CA ASP A 781 14.97 -8.79 -33.89
C ASP A 781 14.57 -10.08 -34.64
N ASP A 782 15.40 -11.13 -34.59
CA ASP A 782 15.07 -12.44 -35.20
C ASP A 782 14.06 -13.26 -34.38
N VAL A 783 13.91 -12.96 -33.08
CA VAL A 783 13.11 -13.75 -32.12
C VAL A 783 11.66 -13.24 -32.02
N GLU A 784 11.41 -11.96 -32.30
CA GLU A 784 10.08 -11.34 -32.21
C GLU A 784 9.33 -11.29 -33.55
N LYS A 785 9.37 -12.38 -34.33
CA LYS A 785 8.57 -12.47 -35.56
C LYS A 785 7.08 -12.53 -35.23
N GLY A 786 6.29 -11.62 -35.80
CA GLY A 786 4.84 -11.59 -35.65
C GLY A 786 4.10 -12.67 -36.44
N SER A 787 4.69 -13.11 -37.57
CA SER A 787 4.10 -14.08 -38.48
C SER A 787 5.15 -15.06 -39.02
N LYS A 788 4.71 -16.27 -39.38
CA LYS A 788 5.54 -17.31 -40.00
C LYS A 788 4.76 -17.97 -41.13
N ARG A 789 5.36 -18.02 -42.32
CA ARG A 789 4.73 -18.59 -43.51
C ARG A 789 4.36 -20.05 -43.25
N GLY A 790 3.12 -20.42 -43.55
CA GLY A 790 2.61 -21.78 -43.34
C GLY A 790 2.26 -22.11 -41.89
N SER A 791 2.33 -21.16 -40.96
CA SER A 791 1.84 -21.33 -39.59
C SER A 791 0.41 -20.81 -39.43
N LEU A 792 -0.26 -21.27 -38.38
CA LEU A 792 -1.54 -20.73 -37.90
C LEU A 792 -1.37 -19.50 -36.99
N GLY A 793 -0.16 -18.93 -36.95
CA GLY A 793 0.15 -17.75 -36.13
C GLY A 793 0.45 -18.07 -34.66
N ARG A 794 0.49 -17.02 -33.84
CA ARG A 794 0.81 -17.13 -32.40
C ARG A 794 -0.46 -17.24 -31.56
N LEU A 795 -0.40 -18.08 -30.52
CA LEU A 795 -1.47 -18.19 -29.52
C LEU A 795 -1.68 -16.83 -28.83
N LEU A 796 -2.91 -16.33 -28.82
CA LEU A 796 -3.24 -15.04 -28.23
C LEU A 796 -3.34 -15.10 -26.70
N CYS A 797 -3.47 -13.93 -26.06
CA CYS A 797 -3.67 -13.85 -24.63
C CYS A 797 -4.97 -14.54 -24.17
N GLY A 798 -4.99 -14.98 -22.91
CA GLY A 798 -6.16 -15.62 -22.32
C GLY A 798 -6.34 -17.09 -22.70
N PHE A 799 -5.24 -17.78 -23.05
CA PHE A 799 -5.22 -19.20 -23.34
C PHE A 799 -4.12 -19.92 -22.60
N SER A 800 -4.41 -21.16 -22.23
CA SER A 800 -3.40 -22.18 -21.95
C SER A 800 -3.61 -23.37 -22.90
N TYR A 801 -2.58 -24.19 -23.05
CA TYR A 801 -2.66 -25.36 -23.90
C TYR A 801 -1.99 -26.56 -23.23
N HIS A 802 -2.45 -27.75 -23.64
CA HIS A 802 -1.83 -29.02 -23.34
C HIS A 802 -1.56 -29.74 -24.66
N HIS A 803 -0.37 -30.33 -24.77
CA HIS A 803 0.04 -31.08 -25.95
C HIS A 803 0.71 -32.38 -25.49
N SER A 804 0.19 -33.50 -25.96
CA SER A 804 0.65 -34.85 -25.68
C SER A 804 0.46 -35.70 -26.94
N PRO A 805 1.39 -36.61 -27.29
CA PRO A 805 1.20 -37.54 -28.40
C PRO A 805 -0.06 -38.41 -28.26
N ALA A 806 -0.50 -38.69 -27.03
CA ALA A 806 -1.69 -39.49 -26.76
C ALA A 806 -3.00 -38.68 -26.83
N ASP A 807 -2.96 -37.43 -26.35
CA ASP A 807 -4.16 -36.61 -26.14
C ASP A 807 -4.34 -35.52 -27.22
N GLY A 808 -3.38 -35.38 -28.13
CA GLY A 808 -3.36 -34.33 -29.14
C GLY A 808 -3.09 -32.94 -28.56
N PHE A 809 -3.45 -31.89 -29.32
CA PHE A 809 -3.32 -30.50 -28.90
C PHE A 809 -4.67 -29.97 -28.42
N SER A 810 -4.76 -29.59 -27.14
CA SER A 810 -5.96 -29.00 -26.55
C SER A 810 -5.70 -27.63 -25.97
N ILE A 811 -6.71 -26.77 -26.01
CA ILE A 811 -6.66 -25.42 -25.45
C ILE A 811 -7.75 -25.23 -24.39
N LYS A 812 -7.47 -24.35 -23.44
CA LYS A 812 -8.45 -23.80 -22.51
C LYS A 812 -8.45 -22.29 -22.65
N GLY A 813 -9.63 -21.68 -22.75
CA GLY A 813 -9.80 -20.23 -22.82
C GLY A 813 -10.52 -19.68 -21.60
N ILE A 814 -11.57 -18.89 -21.85
CA ILE A 814 -12.31 -18.18 -20.80
C ILE A 814 -12.93 -19.17 -19.82
N ARG A 815 -13.60 -20.16 -20.38
CA ARG A 815 -14.17 -21.29 -19.64
C ARG A 815 -13.08 -22.33 -19.43
N ASP A 816 -13.10 -22.96 -18.27
CA ASP A 816 -12.18 -24.05 -17.93
C ASP A 816 -12.63 -25.37 -18.58
N GLU A 817 -13.00 -25.30 -19.86
CA GLU A 817 -13.45 -26.41 -20.69
C GLU A 817 -12.33 -26.67 -21.73
N PRO A 818 -11.63 -27.82 -21.66
CA PRO A 818 -10.60 -28.15 -22.66
C PRO A 818 -11.25 -28.47 -24.02
N GLU A 819 -10.71 -27.90 -25.08
CA GLU A 819 -11.13 -28.12 -26.46
C GLU A 819 -9.97 -28.73 -27.26
N LEU A 820 -10.18 -29.91 -27.86
CA LEU A 820 -9.21 -30.53 -28.76
C LEU A 820 -9.23 -29.80 -30.11
N ILE A 821 -8.08 -29.30 -30.55
CA ILE A 821 -7.90 -28.60 -31.82
C ILE A 821 -7.23 -29.55 -32.80
N ARG A 822 -7.97 -30.00 -33.81
CA ARG A 822 -7.48 -30.98 -34.81
C ARG A 822 -6.75 -30.33 -35.97
N GLU A 823 -6.86 -29.03 -36.08
CA GLU A 823 -6.28 -28.20 -37.13
C GLU A 823 -4.79 -27.93 -36.88
N THR A 824 -4.26 -28.27 -35.70
CA THR A 824 -2.87 -27.99 -35.31
C THR A 824 -2.10 -29.25 -34.93
N GLY A 825 -0.87 -29.37 -35.43
CA GLY A 825 0.10 -30.41 -35.07
C GLY A 825 0.91 -30.08 -33.81
N GLY A 826 0.70 -28.89 -33.22
CA GLY A 826 1.41 -28.44 -32.01
C GLY A 826 1.99 -27.03 -32.15
N VAL A 827 2.91 -26.69 -31.25
CA VAL A 827 3.61 -25.40 -31.21
C VAL A 827 5.10 -25.64 -31.49
N ASP A 828 5.68 -24.85 -32.39
CA ASP A 828 7.11 -24.94 -32.70
C ASP A 828 8.00 -24.22 -31.66
N GLU A 829 9.33 -24.32 -31.81
CA GLU A 829 10.30 -23.68 -30.90
C GLU A 829 10.19 -22.15 -30.89
N GLU A 830 9.72 -21.54 -31.99
CA GLU A 830 9.50 -20.09 -32.11
C GLU A 830 8.15 -19.66 -31.50
N GLY A 831 7.30 -20.61 -31.09
CA GLY A 831 6.01 -20.38 -30.45
C GLY A 831 4.85 -20.16 -31.41
N PHE A 832 4.97 -20.59 -32.67
CA PHE A 832 3.90 -20.59 -33.67
C PHE A 832 3.15 -21.91 -33.67
N LEU A 833 1.83 -21.85 -33.87
CA LEU A 833 1.00 -23.03 -34.11
C LEU A 833 1.21 -23.53 -35.52
N LEU A 834 1.46 -24.82 -35.67
CA LEU A 834 1.66 -25.46 -36.97
C LEU A 834 0.38 -26.16 -37.42
N PRO A 835 -0.03 -26.06 -38.69
CA PRO A 835 -1.14 -26.86 -39.20
C PRO A 835 -0.81 -28.37 -39.11
N THR A 836 -1.85 -29.20 -39.02
CA THR A 836 -1.73 -30.67 -39.06
C THR A 836 -1.20 -31.21 -40.39
#